data_AF-A0A9P9DKF5-F1
#
_entry.id   AF-A0A9P9DKF5-F1
#
_cell.length_a   1.000
_cell.length_b   1.000
_cell.length_c   1.000
_cell.angle_alpha   90.00
_cell.angle_beta   90.00
_cell.angle_gamma   90.00
#
_symmetry.space_group_name_H-M   'P 1'
#
loop_
_entity.id
_entity.type
_entity.pdbx_description
1 polymer ?
#
loop_
_entity_poly.entity_id
_entity_poly.type
_entity_poly.pdbx_seq_one_letter_code
_entity_poly.pdbx_strand_id
1 'polypeptide(L)'
;MKVAVIGGGPAGLATLKFLLEAHKYFPIEPIEARLFEAEAEIGGTFVYRVYEDAELVSSKYLTAFSDFRLPDDAPDFLTPQAYVQYLNNYATAFNLWPCIERNTKVVLARRGMNGSGHIVTIERSDGQSEWRCDALAVCTGINVTPIIPSIEGIEQVLTVLHSSQFRARAQFGENTNVVIMGAGETGMDIVHLAVTSPTASVTLCHRDGFFCAPKIISVPSVMGFPRNDGSPRPNKPVDTSVASLFDTAYVHPVLQRSSLPWAYYDQWIKKMHWLISGTEEGPDQWVGHMSQGRKYMDAILLCKSDRALPYLSKGHRSTSWTNRLRQWFMNVPIKETGDRKINVCIWPQRIDEDGYMQFSTIDDLMPIDTTKNENDSGIKPDVIVFATGYKRAFPFLDIDYPEVAHANVRGVYKEGDVSLGFIGFVRPAIGAIPPLAELQAQFWVLRLLQDQFPDEVPTTLDPNAVVPYDLDYEIHSRHNYDFFESKRAVDHESYAYQLALDMGAAPTITHVMKKGWKVFFTWAMGSNFNTKFRIVGPWKWEAGAKSIMRNELYNIVKQSGGFVYLATYSLVPFFVFGTMSMILYAWFGLLGLCNTTRSPCLEKQSSPINGLPCGSPMRLCASYKSCQTRKSAKSPMRLEIGELTVPFRTISLGKYGSFPTNLVLDRPFHLTYEVQEKREGEAFARLRVVPAKELNADILADPNAEAADETAAEGDDVIATADGEELTLINDSGEVVIRTNREIIDDTARQTLATEEIEELKRKGTSAGKELIAKLLLSHTAIDQKTEYSLAKYKLLKTKKYIRRFTILPLDVPQLAQWLLEDRDSSKILEMRHELMALTGCWADVHFGGVPCEGSEGSQGGRWLVVDDTGGLLVAAMAERMDILHPKPEEETTDATMTEPATNVGSQDQPKDASETINPSQAQSQQKRRHPRKSDFDVPYVSTNTMTLIHSNTQPNLVLLKYFNYDNTNPNQPYPYHPLATNLMPISWLQLLAPEEDDSYANNAPEATPEVIASWKTNRRGNYHRKRRRWARVRHVVDTTRAGGFSGLAVASTMDPISIMRSTLPLLAGGAPVAIYSPTVEPLTKLADCFSVARRAAWVMTSSPDIEGKTVEELERWEGTEEFPLNPTLLLGVSVQSSRARRWQVLPGRTHPFMMGRGGADGFLLTGWRAIPVEGKIEARGKFKKRKTEV
;
A
#
# COMPACT_ATOMS: atom_id res chain seq x y z
N MET A 1 -28.66 19.88 8.86
CA MET A 1 -27.50 19.61 7.99
C MET A 1 -27.88 19.84 6.54
N LYS A 2 -27.01 20.47 5.75
CA LYS A 2 -27.14 20.72 4.30
C LYS A 2 -26.09 19.93 3.52
N VAL A 3 -26.48 19.31 2.41
CA VAL A 3 -25.56 18.48 1.59
C VAL A 3 -25.69 18.79 0.11
N ALA A 4 -24.56 19.06 -0.56
CA ALA A 4 -24.49 19.20 -2.02
C ALA A 4 -24.22 17.84 -2.65
N VAL A 5 -24.98 17.47 -3.67
CA VAL A 5 -24.74 16.29 -4.52
C VAL A 5 -24.40 16.78 -5.93
N ILE A 6 -23.22 16.49 -6.43
CA ILE A 6 -22.76 16.95 -7.75
C ILE A 6 -22.92 15.83 -8.77
N GLY A 7 -23.87 15.98 -9.70
CA GLY A 7 -24.14 15.06 -10.81
C GLY A 7 -25.43 14.25 -10.61
N GLY A 8 -26.30 14.26 -11.63
CA GLY A 8 -27.61 13.61 -11.70
C GLY A 8 -27.60 12.23 -12.33
N GLY A 9 -26.46 11.52 -12.29
CA GLY A 9 -26.36 10.11 -12.66
C GLY A 9 -26.94 9.18 -11.59
N PRO A 10 -26.89 7.84 -11.80
CA PRO A 10 -27.42 6.87 -10.83
C PRO A 10 -26.78 7.00 -9.43
N ALA A 11 -25.49 7.30 -9.34
CA ALA A 11 -24.80 7.53 -8.07
C ALA A 11 -25.37 8.73 -7.29
N GLY A 12 -25.63 9.85 -7.98
CA GLY A 12 -26.18 11.05 -7.37
C GLY A 12 -27.64 10.87 -6.95
N LEU A 13 -28.46 10.22 -7.79
CA LEU A 13 -29.85 9.93 -7.46
C LEU A 13 -29.98 9.00 -6.25
N ALA A 14 -29.14 7.96 -6.16
CA ALA A 14 -29.09 7.09 -5.00
C ALA A 14 -28.66 7.87 -3.74
N THR A 15 -27.58 8.67 -3.83
CA THR A 15 -27.09 9.50 -2.72
C THR A 15 -28.13 10.49 -2.23
N LEU A 16 -28.78 11.22 -3.14
CA LEU A 16 -29.85 12.16 -2.82
C LEU A 16 -31.00 11.46 -2.08
N LYS A 17 -31.42 10.28 -2.55
CA LYS A 17 -32.49 9.50 -1.93
C LYS A 17 -32.15 9.10 -0.49
N PHE A 18 -30.95 8.56 -0.22
CA PHE A 18 -30.58 8.19 1.15
C PHE A 18 -30.39 9.38 2.08
N LEU A 19 -29.92 10.53 1.59
CA LEU A 19 -29.88 11.76 2.37
C LEU A 19 -31.29 12.23 2.73
N LEU A 20 -32.19 12.33 1.75
CA LEU A 20 -33.56 12.81 1.98
C LEU A 20 -34.36 11.86 2.87
N GLU A 21 -34.14 10.55 2.77
CA GLU A 21 -34.86 9.56 3.58
C GLU A 21 -34.20 9.23 4.92
N ALA A 22 -33.01 9.76 5.23
CA ALA A 22 -32.27 9.43 6.45
C ALA A 22 -33.09 9.58 7.74
N HIS A 23 -33.88 10.65 7.85
CA HIS A 23 -34.78 10.93 8.97
C HIS A 23 -35.90 9.88 9.16
N LYS A 24 -36.16 9.04 8.15
CA LYS A 24 -37.10 7.91 8.26
C LYS A 24 -36.47 6.69 8.94
N TYR A 25 -35.14 6.61 8.92
CA TYR A 25 -34.36 5.49 9.48
C TYR A 25 -33.72 5.84 10.82
N PHE A 26 -33.42 7.12 11.05
CA PHE A 26 -32.75 7.61 12.25
C PHE A 26 -33.56 8.75 12.89
N PRO A 27 -33.48 8.93 14.22
CA PRO A 27 -34.19 9.99 14.95
C PRO A 27 -33.50 11.36 14.77
N ILE A 28 -33.38 11.81 13.52
CA ILE A 28 -32.75 13.09 13.14
C ILE A 28 -33.76 13.96 12.36
N GLU A 29 -33.51 15.27 12.33
CA GLU A 29 -34.27 16.18 11.48
C GLU A 29 -33.99 15.94 9.97
N PRO A 30 -34.95 16.23 9.08
CA PRO A 30 -34.76 16.09 7.63
C PRO A 30 -33.53 16.86 7.11
N ILE A 31 -32.72 16.18 6.29
CA ILE A 31 -31.52 16.76 5.68
C ILE A 31 -31.91 17.64 4.49
N GLU A 32 -31.38 18.86 4.42
CA GLU A 32 -31.53 19.71 3.24
C GLU A 32 -30.48 19.32 2.19
N ALA A 33 -30.80 18.36 1.33
CA ALA A 33 -29.95 17.96 0.23
C ALA A 33 -30.37 18.62 -1.09
N ARG A 34 -29.38 19.05 -1.90
CA ARG A 34 -29.60 19.53 -3.27
C ARG A 34 -28.65 18.85 -4.23
N LEU A 35 -29.20 18.40 -5.35
CA LEU A 35 -28.44 17.82 -6.45
C LEU A 35 -28.29 18.85 -7.58
N PHE A 36 -27.05 19.07 -8.00
CA PHE A 36 -26.72 19.95 -9.12
C PHE A 36 -26.32 19.10 -10.33
N GLU A 37 -27.14 19.11 -11.37
CA GLU A 37 -26.89 18.47 -12.66
C GLU A 37 -26.53 19.53 -13.70
N ALA A 38 -25.36 19.39 -14.31
CA ALA A 38 -24.82 20.35 -15.27
C ALA A 38 -25.65 20.40 -16.56
N GLU A 39 -26.24 19.27 -16.95
CA GLU A 39 -26.97 19.12 -18.20
C GLU A 39 -28.50 19.26 -17.99
N ALA A 40 -29.28 19.22 -19.09
CA ALA A 40 -30.73 19.42 -19.06
C ALA A 40 -31.53 18.21 -18.53
N GLU A 41 -30.94 17.02 -18.53
CA GLU A 41 -31.57 15.75 -18.17
C GLU A 41 -30.71 14.98 -17.16
N ILE A 42 -31.37 14.21 -16.28
CA ILE A 42 -30.71 13.26 -15.40
C ILE A 42 -30.26 12.01 -16.18
N GLY A 43 -29.41 11.19 -15.57
CA GLY A 43 -28.94 9.93 -16.17
C GLY A 43 -27.52 9.98 -16.71
N GLY A 44 -26.93 11.17 -16.89
CA GLY A 44 -25.51 11.35 -17.18
C GLY A 44 -25.03 10.62 -18.45
N THR A 45 -24.05 9.71 -18.33
CA THR A 45 -23.50 8.94 -19.45
C THR A 45 -24.57 8.23 -20.29
N PHE A 46 -25.66 7.78 -19.67
CA PHE A 46 -26.75 7.05 -20.34
C PHE A 46 -27.68 7.93 -21.20
N VAL A 47 -27.49 9.25 -21.18
CA VAL A 47 -28.15 10.20 -22.10
C VAL A 47 -27.12 10.72 -23.10
N TYR A 48 -26.01 11.25 -22.58
CA TYR A 48 -25.13 12.11 -23.36
C TYR A 48 -23.92 11.41 -23.98
N ARG A 49 -23.66 10.15 -23.65
CA ARG A 49 -22.49 9.39 -24.13
C ARG A 49 -22.92 8.03 -24.71
N VAL A 50 -24.09 8.05 -25.36
CA VAL A 50 -24.75 6.93 -26.04
C VAL A 50 -24.50 6.97 -27.54
N TYR A 51 -24.50 5.79 -28.15
CA TYR A 51 -24.43 5.56 -29.59
C TYR A 51 -25.53 4.58 -30.03
N GLU A 52 -25.73 4.46 -31.33
CA GLU A 52 -26.70 3.58 -31.97
C GLU A 52 -26.54 2.12 -31.51
N ASP A 53 -27.66 1.44 -31.27
CA ASP A 53 -27.74 0.06 -30.73
C ASP A 53 -27.00 -0.19 -29.41
N ALA A 54 -26.60 0.87 -28.70
CA ALA A 54 -26.01 0.73 -27.37
C ALA A 54 -26.98 0.00 -26.44
N GLU A 55 -26.42 -0.89 -25.64
CA GLU A 55 -27.14 -1.73 -24.69
C GLU A 55 -26.30 -1.86 -23.44
N LEU A 56 -26.94 -1.91 -22.27
CA LEU A 56 -26.24 -2.18 -21.03
C LEU A 56 -25.56 -3.56 -21.08
N VAL A 57 -24.39 -3.67 -20.45
CA VAL A 57 -23.63 -4.94 -20.38
C VAL A 57 -23.96 -5.76 -19.13
N SER A 58 -24.65 -5.14 -18.17
CA SER A 58 -25.18 -5.78 -16.97
C SER A 58 -26.68 -5.99 -17.09
N SER A 59 -27.17 -7.08 -16.53
CA SER A 59 -28.58 -7.43 -16.58
C SER A 59 -29.43 -6.51 -15.68
N LYS A 60 -30.75 -6.50 -15.92
CA LYS A 60 -31.73 -5.80 -15.09
C LYS A 60 -31.70 -6.26 -13.64
N TYR A 61 -31.40 -7.55 -13.43
CA TYR A 61 -31.37 -8.15 -12.09
C TYR A 61 -30.28 -7.54 -11.22
N LEU A 62 -29.13 -7.25 -11.83
CA LEU A 62 -28.00 -6.61 -11.17
C LEU A 62 -28.11 -5.08 -11.14
N THR A 63 -28.44 -4.47 -12.28
CA THR A 63 -28.33 -3.01 -12.45
C THR A 63 -29.35 -2.23 -11.62
N ALA A 64 -30.54 -2.80 -11.40
CA ALA A 64 -31.58 -2.13 -10.63
C ALA A 64 -31.20 -1.97 -9.14
N PHE A 65 -31.57 -0.83 -8.55
CA PHE A 65 -31.37 -0.53 -7.13
C PHE A 65 -32.08 -1.54 -6.23
N SER A 66 -31.57 -1.65 -5.00
CA SER A 66 -31.94 -2.68 -4.04
C SER A 66 -33.42 -2.66 -3.65
N ASP A 67 -34.07 -1.49 -3.72
CA ASP A 67 -35.46 -1.25 -3.34
C ASP A 67 -36.36 -0.70 -4.45
N PHE A 68 -35.89 -0.70 -5.70
CA PHE A 68 -36.68 -0.27 -6.84
C PHE A 68 -36.36 -1.11 -8.08
N ARG A 69 -37.27 -1.99 -8.47
CA ARG A 69 -37.05 -2.99 -9.53
C ARG A 69 -37.68 -2.56 -10.85
N LEU A 70 -37.15 -3.10 -11.94
CA LEU A 70 -37.72 -2.95 -13.27
C LEU A 70 -38.95 -3.86 -13.43
N PRO A 71 -39.84 -3.57 -14.39
CA PRO A 71 -40.93 -4.48 -14.75
C PRO A 71 -40.46 -5.90 -15.10
N ASP A 72 -41.27 -6.91 -14.78
CA ASP A 72 -40.96 -8.32 -15.00
C ASP A 72 -40.76 -8.64 -16.49
N ASP A 73 -41.46 -7.94 -17.38
CA ASP A 73 -41.43 -8.08 -18.85
C ASP A 73 -40.33 -7.26 -19.53
N ALA A 74 -39.59 -6.42 -18.79
CA ALA A 74 -38.45 -5.68 -19.34
C ALA A 74 -37.36 -6.65 -19.85
N PRO A 75 -36.66 -6.33 -20.94
CA PRO A 75 -35.57 -7.18 -21.44
C PRO A 75 -34.46 -7.30 -20.40
N ASP A 76 -33.75 -8.43 -20.39
CA ASP A 76 -32.67 -8.68 -19.44
C ASP A 76 -31.55 -7.64 -19.55
N PHE A 77 -31.25 -7.16 -20.75
CA PHE A 77 -30.30 -6.08 -21.00
C PHE A 77 -31.07 -4.88 -21.58
N LEU A 78 -30.99 -3.74 -20.89
CA LEU A 78 -31.75 -2.55 -21.26
C LEU A 78 -31.00 -1.73 -22.30
N THR A 79 -31.75 -0.99 -23.11
CA THR A 79 -31.19 0.17 -23.82
C THR A 79 -30.90 1.29 -22.82
N PRO A 80 -29.95 2.20 -23.10
CA PRO A 80 -29.71 3.39 -22.29
C PRO A 80 -30.97 4.22 -22.07
N GLN A 81 -31.83 4.36 -23.09
CA GLN A 81 -33.10 5.09 -22.99
C GLN A 81 -34.05 4.44 -21.99
N ALA A 82 -34.19 3.10 -22.02
CA ALA A 82 -35.02 2.37 -21.06
C ALA A 82 -34.47 2.49 -19.63
N TYR A 83 -33.14 2.49 -19.47
CA TYR A 83 -32.51 2.70 -18.17
C TYR A 83 -32.69 4.13 -17.64
N VAL A 84 -32.61 5.15 -18.50
CA VAL A 84 -32.90 6.55 -18.14
C VAL A 84 -34.37 6.70 -17.75
N GLN A 85 -35.30 6.03 -18.44
CA GLN A 85 -36.70 6.02 -18.02
C GLN A 85 -36.86 5.39 -16.62
N TYR A 86 -36.14 4.31 -16.32
CA TYR A 86 -36.10 3.74 -14.97
C TYR A 86 -35.58 4.73 -13.92
N LEU A 87 -34.54 5.51 -14.22
CA LEU A 87 -34.04 6.55 -13.31
C LEU A 87 -35.04 7.71 -13.12
N ASN A 88 -35.76 8.10 -14.16
CA ASN A 88 -36.87 9.07 -14.05
C ASN A 88 -38.00 8.53 -13.17
N ASN A 89 -38.35 7.26 -13.34
CA ASN A 89 -39.35 6.59 -12.51
C ASN A 89 -38.87 6.51 -11.05
N TYR A 90 -37.58 6.24 -10.82
CA TYR A 90 -36.97 6.24 -9.49
C TYR A 90 -37.05 7.62 -8.83
N ALA A 91 -36.62 8.68 -9.53
CA ALA A 91 -36.69 10.06 -9.04
C ALA A 91 -38.13 10.49 -8.71
N THR A 92 -39.11 10.02 -9.50
CA THR A 92 -40.53 10.26 -9.26
C THR A 92 -41.05 9.47 -8.06
N ALA A 93 -40.74 8.18 -7.97
CA ALA A 93 -41.21 7.28 -6.91
C ALA A 93 -40.72 7.71 -5.51
N PHE A 94 -39.50 8.24 -5.42
CA PHE A 94 -38.90 8.74 -4.18
C PHE A 94 -39.01 10.26 -4.00
N ASN A 95 -39.79 10.94 -4.85
CA ASN A 95 -40.01 12.39 -4.80
C ASN A 95 -38.72 13.23 -4.74
N LEU A 96 -37.74 12.92 -5.59
CA LEU A 96 -36.42 13.56 -5.62
C LEU A 96 -36.41 14.87 -6.41
N TRP A 97 -37.34 15.05 -7.36
CA TRP A 97 -37.38 16.20 -8.27
C TRP A 97 -37.32 17.58 -7.62
N PRO A 98 -37.98 17.85 -6.47
CA PRO A 98 -37.90 19.15 -5.81
C PRO A 98 -36.47 19.55 -5.38
N CYS A 99 -35.58 18.57 -5.24
CA CYS A 99 -34.20 18.74 -4.80
C CYS A 99 -33.18 18.65 -5.94
N ILE A 100 -33.62 18.48 -7.20
CA ILE A 100 -32.75 18.35 -8.38
C ILE A 100 -32.78 19.65 -9.18
N GLU A 101 -31.64 20.34 -9.23
CA GLU A 101 -31.43 21.51 -10.07
C GLU A 101 -30.67 21.10 -11.35
N ARG A 102 -31.37 21.13 -12.49
CA ARG A 102 -30.82 20.83 -13.82
C ARG A 102 -30.27 22.09 -14.47
N ASN A 103 -29.47 21.95 -15.53
CA ASN A 103 -28.76 23.07 -16.17
C ASN A 103 -27.99 23.94 -15.15
N THR A 104 -27.46 23.30 -14.11
CA THR A 104 -26.80 23.96 -12.99
C THR A 104 -25.45 23.31 -12.79
N LYS A 105 -24.42 23.92 -13.38
CA LYS A 105 -23.07 23.38 -13.39
C LYS A 105 -22.31 23.86 -12.16
N VAL A 106 -21.70 22.95 -11.41
CA VAL A 106 -20.73 23.31 -10.39
C VAL A 106 -19.39 23.66 -11.06
N VAL A 107 -18.93 24.90 -10.87
CA VAL A 107 -17.68 25.40 -11.47
C VAL A 107 -16.54 25.48 -10.46
N LEU A 108 -16.86 25.64 -9.18
CA LEU A 108 -15.89 25.64 -8.09
C LEU A 108 -16.55 25.10 -6.81
N ALA A 109 -15.81 24.33 -6.02
CA ALA A 109 -16.12 23.95 -4.67
C ALA A 109 -14.88 24.20 -3.82
N ARG A 110 -15.02 25.00 -2.76
CA ARG A 110 -13.96 25.39 -1.82
C ARG A 110 -14.40 25.13 -0.38
N ARG A 111 -13.45 25.07 0.55
CA ARG A 111 -13.76 24.98 1.99
C ARG A 111 -14.29 26.33 2.50
N GLY A 112 -15.14 26.31 3.52
CA GLY A 112 -15.60 27.53 4.18
C GLY A 112 -14.51 28.19 5.04
N MET A 113 -14.79 29.39 5.57
CA MET A 113 -13.84 30.09 6.45
C MET A 113 -13.49 29.22 7.66
N ASN A 114 -12.21 29.20 8.05
CA ASN A 114 -11.64 28.36 9.11
C ASN A 114 -11.75 26.84 8.88
N GLY A 115 -11.97 26.38 7.64
CA GLY A 115 -12.05 24.95 7.32
C GLY A 115 -13.40 24.28 7.65
N SER A 116 -14.39 25.06 8.12
CA SER A 116 -15.73 24.56 8.43
C SER A 116 -16.67 24.62 7.23
N GLY A 117 -17.30 23.50 6.89
CA GLY A 117 -18.25 23.38 5.77
C GLY A 117 -17.64 23.62 4.38
N HIS A 118 -18.51 23.78 3.39
CA HIS A 118 -18.19 23.88 1.97
C HIS A 118 -18.96 25.02 1.32
N ILE A 119 -18.36 25.63 0.29
CA ILE A 119 -18.99 26.62 -0.57
C ILE A 119 -18.88 26.12 -2.00
N VAL A 120 -20.03 25.93 -2.65
CA VAL A 120 -20.14 25.47 -4.03
C VAL A 120 -20.61 26.64 -4.90
N THR A 121 -19.79 27.04 -5.86
CA THR A 121 -20.15 28.01 -6.89
C THR A 121 -20.85 27.28 -8.03
N ILE A 122 -22.11 27.64 -8.26
CA ILE A 122 -22.96 27.10 -9.30
C ILE A 122 -23.16 28.13 -10.41
N GLU A 123 -23.12 27.65 -11.64
CA GLU A 123 -23.34 28.40 -12.88
C GLU A 123 -24.67 27.98 -13.49
N ARG A 124 -25.53 28.96 -13.70
CA ARG A 124 -26.86 28.84 -14.33
C ARG A 124 -26.94 29.82 -15.49
N SER A 125 -28.02 29.75 -16.27
CA SER A 125 -28.26 30.68 -17.38
C SER A 125 -28.40 32.16 -16.97
N ASP A 126 -28.75 32.43 -15.71
CA ASP A 126 -28.91 33.77 -15.13
C ASP A 126 -27.66 34.31 -14.40
N GLY A 127 -26.59 33.50 -14.31
CA GLY A 127 -25.30 33.90 -13.74
C GLY A 127 -24.72 32.86 -12.77
N GLN A 128 -23.69 33.29 -12.03
CA GLN A 128 -23.06 32.46 -10.99
C GLN A 128 -23.59 32.84 -9.61
N SER A 129 -23.79 31.84 -8.76
CA SER A 129 -24.16 32.04 -7.35
C SER A 129 -23.43 31.04 -6.45
N GLU A 130 -23.36 31.33 -5.15
CA GLU A 130 -22.75 30.44 -4.17
C GLU A 130 -23.82 29.72 -3.34
N TRP A 131 -23.60 28.44 -3.07
CA TRP A 131 -24.40 27.63 -2.17
C TRP A 131 -23.51 27.05 -1.07
N ARG A 132 -23.87 27.26 0.20
CA ARG A 132 -23.10 26.80 1.36
C ARG A 132 -23.69 25.53 1.94
N CYS A 133 -22.84 24.57 2.30
CA CYS A 133 -23.27 23.29 2.86
C CYS A 133 -22.27 22.67 3.83
N ASP A 134 -22.74 21.67 4.57
CA ASP A 134 -21.98 20.98 5.61
C ASP A 134 -21.19 19.80 5.05
N ALA A 135 -21.69 19.18 3.96
CA ALA A 135 -21.03 18.08 3.26
C ALA A 135 -21.22 18.14 1.73
N LEU A 136 -20.35 17.43 1.01
CA LEU A 136 -20.29 17.38 -0.44
C LEU A 136 -20.16 15.92 -0.94
N ALA A 137 -21.11 15.49 -1.78
CA ALA A 137 -21.03 14.22 -2.51
C ALA A 137 -20.69 14.47 -3.98
N VAL A 138 -19.50 14.05 -4.41
CA VAL A 138 -19.09 14.05 -5.80
C VAL A 138 -19.65 12.78 -6.47
N CYS A 139 -20.52 12.95 -7.46
CA CYS A 139 -21.22 11.88 -8.18
C CYS A 139 -21.14 12.07 -9.72
N THR A 140 -20.10 12.74 -10.21
CA THR A 140 -19.96 13.15 -11.62
C THR A 140 -19.68 12.00 -12.59
N GLY A 141 -19.37 10.80 -12.08
CA GLY A 141 -19.05 9.62 -12.87
C GLY A 141 -17.63 9.61 -13.46
N ILE A 142 -17.28 8.47 -14.08
CA ILE A 142 -15.92 8.18 -14.58
C ILE A 142 -15.74 8.37 -16.09
N ASN A 143 -16.84 8.60 -16.84
CA ASN A 143 -16.86 8.60 -18.31
C ASN A 143 -17.22 9.98 -18.88
N VAL A 144 -16.47 11.01 -18.48
CA VAL A 144 -16.73 12.41 -18.89
C VAL A 144 -15.62 12.95 -19.77
N THR A 145 -14.40 13.05 -19.26
CA THR A 145 -13.27 13.66 -19.98
C THR A 145 -12.54 12.61 -20.82
N PRO A 146 -12.54 12.68 -22.16
CA PRO A 146 -11.94 11.65 -23.01
C PRO A 146 -10.41 11.61 -22.89
N ILE A 147 -9.83 10.41 -23.05
CA ILE A 147 -8.38 10.22 -23.22
C ILE A 147 -8.11 10.12 -24.71
N ILE A 148 -7.57 11.17 -25.32
CA ILE A 148 -7.19 11.16 -26.74
C ILE A 148 -5.66 10.99 -26.80
N PRO A 149 -5.13 9.85 -27.30
CA PRO A 149 -3.69 9.67 -27.47
C PRO A 149 -3.16 10.51 -28.63
N SER A 150 -1.91 10.96 -28.52
CA SER A 150 -1.19 11.54 -29.66
C SER A 150 -0.65 10.42 -30.53
N ILE A 151 -0.87 10.52 -31.85
CA ILE A 151 -0.26 9.65 -32.86
C ILE A 151 0.30 10.60 -33.92
N GLU A 152 1.57 10.46 -34.24
CA GLU A 152 2.24 11.25 -35.28
C GLU A 152 1.62 10.93 -36.65
N GLY A 153 1.39 11.95 -37.49
CA GLY A 153 0.76 11.81 -38.80
C GLY A 153 -0.77 11.65 -38.79
N ILE A 154 -1.43 11.80 -37.62
CA ILE A 154 -2.88 11.58 -37.50
C ILE A 154 -3.72 12.58 -38.31
N GLU A 155 -3.16 13.76 -38.59
CA GLU A 155 -3.73 14.79 -39.46
C GLU A 155 -3.94 14.35 -40.91
N GLN A 156 -3.28 13.27 -41.35
CA GLN A 156 -3.51 12.66 -42.66
C GLN A 156 -4.84 11.89 -42.74
N VAL A 157 -5.48 11.63 -41.59
CA VAL A 157 -6.75 10.89 -41.51
C VAL A 157 -7.93 11.85 -41.63
N LEU A 158 -8.81 11.58 -42.58
CA LEU A 158 -9.94 12.46 -42.90
C LEU A 158 -10.87 12.70 -41.70
N THR A 159 -11.19 11.66 -40.95
CA THR A 159 -12.10 11.75 -39.79
C THR A 159 -11.51 11.06 -38.57
N VAL A 160 -11.30 11.84 -37.50
CA VAL A 160 -10.82 11.33 -36.21
C VAL A 160 -11.83 11.67 -35.13
N LEU A 161 -12.36 10.64 -34.48
CA LEU A 161 -13.37 10.76 -33.43
C LEU A 161 -12.89 10.08 -32.16
N HIS A 162 -13.24 10.63 -31.00
CA HIS A 162 -13.30 9.83 -29.78
C HIS A 162 -14.66 9.14 -29.68
N SER A 163 -14.72 7.98 -29.02
CA SER A 163 -15.97 7.23 -28.79
C SER A 163 -17.08 8.05 -28.15
N SER A 164 -16.75 9.12 -27.40
CA SER A 164 -17.72 10.07 -26.83
C SER A 164 -18.41 10.97 -27.86
N GLN A 165 -17.83 11.10 -29.07
CA GLN A 165 -18.37 11.87 -30.20
C GLN A 165 -19.09 10.97 -31.22
N PHE A 166 -18.88 9.65 -31.14
CA PHE A 166 -19.55 8.69 -32.00
C PHE A 166 -21.01 8.49 -31.53
N ARG A 167 -21.95 8.58 -32.48
CA ARG A 167 -23.40 8.49 -32.24
C ARG A 167 -24.07 7.46 -33.14
N ALA A 168 -23.69 7.39 -34.40
CA ALA A 168 -24.40 6.54 -35.38
C ALA A 168 -23.48 6.03 -36.48
N ARG A 169 -23.89 4.92 -37.11
CA ARG A 169 -23.19 4.28 -38.24
C ARG A 169 -22.91 5.22 -39.41
N ALA A 170 -23.77 6.22 -39.62
CA ALA A 170 -23.60 7.23 -40.67
C ALA A 170 -22.25 7.98 -40.57
N GLN A 171 -21.66 8.10 -39.38
CA GLN A 171 -20.36 8.73 -39.19
C GLN A 171 -19.18 7.90 -39.71
N PHE A 172 -19.39 6.62 -40.05
CA PHE A 172 -18.36 5.80 -40.71
C PHE A 172 -18.23 6.15 -42.19
N GLY A 173 -19.27 6.69 -42.83
CA GLY A 173 -19.34 6.84 -44.29
C GLY A 173 -19.55 5.51 -45.02
N GLU A 174 -19.65 5.59 -46.35
CA GLU A 174 -19.77 4.43 -47.24
C GLU A 174 -18.43 4.13 -47.90
N ASN A 175 -18.11 2.84 -48.05
CA ASN A 175 -16.89 2.34 -48.68
C ASN A 175 -15.58 2.92 -48.09
N THR A 176 -15.58 3.16 -46.77
CA THR A 176 -14.44 3.69 -46.01
C THR A 176 -13.66 2.60 -45.28
N ASN A 177 -12.38 2.85 -45.03
CA ASN A 177 -11.51 2.06 -44.17
C ASN A 177 -11.59 2.60 -42.73
N VAL A 178 -12.26 1.86 -41.85
CA VAL A 178 -12.54 2.29 -40.47
C VAL A 178 -11.63 1.57 -39.49
N VAL A 179 -10.93 2.33 -38.64
CA VAL A 179 -10.03 1.80 -37.61
C VAL A 179 -10.53 2.19 -36.22
N ILE A 180 -10.78 1.18 -35.38
CA ILE A 180 -11.19 1.35 -34.00
C ILE A 180 -9.97 1.11 -33.11
N MET A 181 -9.65 2.10 -32.29
CA MET A 181 -8.47 2.11 -31.43
C MET A 181 -8.86 1.82 -29.98
N GLY A 182 -8.69 0.58 -29.54
CA GLY A 182 -9.00 0.11 -28.19
C GLY A 182 -10.08 -0.98 -28.17
N ALA A 183 -9.83 -2.05 -27.42
CA ALA A 183 -10.70 -3.23 -27.31
C ALA A 183 -11.47 -3.30 -25.96
N GLY A 184 -11.89 -2.15 -25.44
CA GLY A 184 -12.85 -2.08 -24.33
C GLY A 184 -14.28 -2.33 -24.81
N GLU A 185 -15.25 -2.34 -23.89
CA GLU A 185 -16.67 -2.61 -24.23
C GLU A 185 -17.19 -1.67 -25.34
N THR A 186 -16.94 -0.37 -25.22
CA THR A 186 -17.30 0.62 -26.24
C THR A 186 -16.61 0.38 -27.58
N GLY A 187 -15.34 -0.02 -27.58
CA GLY A 187 -14.61 -0.31 -28.82
C GLY A 187 -15.15 -1.55 -29.52
N MET A 188 -15.48 -2.59 -28.76
CA MET A 188 -16.06 -3.84 -29.27
C MET A 188 -17.47 -3.66 -29.84
N ASP A 189 -18.28 -2.78 -29.24
CA ASP A 189 -19.58 -2.42 -29.80
C ASP A 189 -19.41 -1.59 -31.09
N ILE A 190 -18.57 -0.55 -31.08
CA ILE A 190 -18.35 0.32 -32.26
C ILE A 190 -17.74 -0.45 -33.44
N VAL A 191 -16.79 -1.36 -33.20
CA VAL A 191 -16.22 -2.19 -34.28
C VAL A 191 -17.27 -3.14 -34.87
N HIS A 192 -18.21 -3.64 -34.06
CA HIS A 192 -19.35 -4.40 -34.55
C HIS A 192 -20.29 -3.54 -35.41
N LEU A 193 -20.56 -2.29 -35.01
CA LEU A 193 -21.34 -1.35 -35.82
C LEU A 193 -20.63 -1.06 -37.15
N ALA A 194 -19.30 -0.91 -37.13
CA ALA A 194 -18.51 -0.63 -38.33
C ALA A 194 -18.53 -1.82 -39.32
N VAL A 195 -18.35 -3.06 -38.84
CA VAL A 195 -18.31 -4.24 -39.75
C VAL A 195 -19.68 -4.56 -40.34
N THR A 196 -20.75 -4.19 -39.64
CA THR A 196 -22.15 -4.33 -40.11
C THR A 196 -22.64 -3.15 -40.95
N SER A 197 -21.82 -2.10 -41.09
CA SER A 197 -22.07 -0.96 -41.98
C SER A 197 -21.47 -1.20 -43.37
N PRO A 198 -21.87 -0.44 -44.41
CA PRO A 198 -21.31 -0.55 -45.77
C PRO A 198 -19.88 0.04 -45.88
N THR A 199 -18.98 -0.36 -44.99
CA THR A 199 -17.55 0.05 -44.96
C THR A 199 -16.72 -0.84 -45.88
N ALA A 200 -15.63 -0.32 -46.45
CA ALA A 200 -14.71 -1.09 -47.28
C ALA A 200 -13.92 -2.10 -46.43
N SER A 201 -13.36 -1.64 -45.31
CA SER A 201 -12.62 -2.48 -44.37
C SER A 201 -12.79 -2.00 -42.93
N VAL A 202 -12.57 -2.90 -41.96
CA VAL A 202 -12.66 -2.59 -40.53
C VAL A 202 -11.50 -3.23 -39.78
N THR A 203 -10.79 -2.43 -39.01
CA THR A 203 -9.64 -2.86 -38.19
C THR A 203 -9.86 -2.50 -36.72
N LEU A 204 -9.50 -3.42 -35.81
CA LEU A 204 -9.44 -3.21 -34.37
C LEU A 204 -7.98 -3.21 -33.90
N CYS A 205 -7.53 -2.11 -33.31
CA CYS A 205 -6.21 -2.00 -32.72
C CYS A 205 -6.25 -2.17 -31.20
N HIS A 206 -5.32 -2.95 -30.63
CA HIS A 206 -5.15 -3.12 -29.18
C HIS A 206 -3.70 -2.93 -28.75
N ARG A 207 -3.46 -2.65 -27.46
CA ARG A 207 -2.10 -2.50 -26.91
C ARG A 207 -1.48 -3.83 -26.49
N ASP A 208 -2.18 -4.60 -25.67
CA ASP A 208 -1.67 -5.83 -25.03
C ASP A 208 -2.84 -6.77 -24.76
N GLY A 209 -3.46 -7.22 -25.86
CA GLY A 209 -4.65 -8.07 -25.94
C GLY A 209 -5.89 -7.56 -25.21
N PHE A 210 -6.91 -8.40 -25.21
CA PHE A 210 -8.15 -8.23 -24.45
C PHE A 210 -8.74 -9.59 -24.08
N PHE A 211 -9.64 -9.62 -23.10
CA PHE A 211 -10.35 -10.84 -22.70
C PHE A 211 -11.86 -10.59 -22.84
N CYS A 212 -12.50 -11.28 -23.77
CA CYS A 212 -13.92 -11.11 -24.05
C CYS A 212 -14.77 -12.19 -23.37
N ALA A 213 -15.87 -11.77 -22.75
CA ALA A 213 -16.83 -12.65 -22.12
C ALA A 213 -18.24 -12.37 -22.65
N PRO A 214 -19.07 -13.40 -22.88
CA PRO A 214 -20.43 -13.19 -23.37
C PRO A 214 -21.32 -12.63 -22.24
N LYS A 215 -22.29 -11.78 -22.60
CA LYS A 215 -23.30 -11.27 -21.65
C LYS A 215 -24.20 -12.40 -21.13
N ILE A 216 -24.47 -13.36 -22.01
CA ILE A 216 -25.33 -14.51 -21.81
C ILE A 216 -24.53 -15.74 -22.21
N ILE A 217 -24.43 -16.74 -21.33
CA ILE A 217 -23.74 -17.97 -21.69
C ILE A 217 -24.63 -18.80 -22.61
N SER A 218 -24.16 -19.00 -23.83
CA SER A 218 -24.76 -19.93 -24.78
C SER A 218 -24.69 -21.35 -24.24
N VAL A 219 -25.82 -22.06 -24.26
CA VAL A 219 -25.85 -23.48 -23.91
C VAL A 219 -25.06 -24.26 -24.97
N PRO A 220 -24.02 -25.02 -24.59
CA PRO A 220 -23.23 -25.76 -25.57
C PRO A 220 -24.03 -26.94 -26.14
N SER A 221 -23.82 -27.24 -27.42
CA SER A 221 -24.24 -28.51 -28.02
C SER A 221 -23.31 -29.62 -27.55
N VAL A 222 -23.85 -30.74 -27.06
CA VAL A 222 -23.07 -31.87 -26.53
C VAL A 222 -23.28 -33.10 -27.41
N MET A 223 -22.18 -33.77 -27.81
CA MET A 223 -22.19 -34.96 -28.69
C MET A 223 -22.95 -34.75 -30.01
N GLY A 224 -22.87 -33.55 -30.60
CA GLY A 224 -23.54 -33.23 -31.86
C GLY A 224 -25.08 -33.23 -31.81
N PHE A 225 -25.70 -33.43 -30.65
CA PHE A 225 -27.14 -33.25 -30.48
C PHE A 225 -27.42 -31.76 -30.19
N PRO A 226 -28.01 -30.99 -31.14
CA PRO A 226 -28.56 -29.71 -30.79
C PRO A 226 -29.65 -29.96 -29.74
N ARG A 227 -29.57 -29.26 -28.60
CA ARG A 227 -30.68 -29.28 -27.64
C ARG A 227 -31.78 -28.37 -28.20
N ASN A 228 -32.53 -28.91 -29.16
CA ASN A 228 -33.74 -28.28 -29.67
C ASN A 228 -34.87 -28.66 -28.72
N ASP A 229 -35.04 -27.92 -27.62
CA ASP A 229 -36.18 -28.17 -26.73
C ASP A 229 -37.41 -27.32 -27.06
N GLY A 230 -37.33 -26.41 -28.05
CA GLY A 230 -38.42 -25.50 -28.39
C GLY A 230 -38.95 -24.71 -27.19
N SER A 231 -38.21 -24.68 -26.08
CA SER A 231 -38.64 -24.03 -24.86
C SER A 231 -38.18 -22.57 -24.90
N PRO A 232 -39.05 -21.61 -24.57
CA PRO A 232 -38.72 -20.19 -24.55
C PRO A 232 -37.85 -19.83 -23.34
N ARG A 233 -37.05 -20.75 -22.79
CA ARG A 233 -36.28 -20.52 -21.57
C ARG A 233 -35.16 -19.51 -21.89
N PRO A 234 -35.21 -18.28 -21.34
CA PRO A 234 -34.15 -17.32 -21.57
C PRO A 234 -32.85 -17.87 -20.97
N ASN A 235 -31.77 -17.76 -21.73
CA ASN A 235 -30.45 -18.11 -21.22
C ASN A 235 -30.10 -17.18 -20.03
N LYS A 236 -29.55 -17.76 -18.96
CA LYS A 236 -29.23 -17.04 -17.73
C LYS A 236 -28.14 -15.98 -17.98
N PRO A 237 -28.32 -14.72 -17.57
CA PRO A 237 -27.26 -13.71 -17.59
C PRO A 237 -26.07 -14.11 -16.70
N VAL A 238 -24.85 -13.88 -17.19
CA VAL A 238 -23.60 -14.26 -16.48
C VAL A 238 -23.47 -13.61 -15.11
N ASP A 239 -23.98 -12.40 -14.94
CA ASP A 239 -23.89 -11.67 -13.68
C ASP A 239 -24.82 -12.20 -12.57
N THR A 240 -25.66 -13.20 -12.87
CA THR A 240 -26.56 -13.86 -11.91
C THR A 240 -26.13 -15.29 -11.57
N SER A 241 -24.98 -15.75 -12.07
CA SER A 241 -24.63 -17.17 -12.07
C SER A 241 -23.68 -17.65 -11.00
N VAL A 242 -22.96 -16.74 -10.36
CA VAL A 242 -22.00 -17.09 -9.31
C VAL A 242 -22.77 -17.30 -8.00
N ALA A 243 -22.42 -18.34 -7.24
CA ALA A 243 -22.99 -18.55 -5.91
C ALA A 243 -22.35 -17.56 -4.92
N SER A 244 -23.10 -17.07 -3.93
CA SER A 244 -22.57 -16.15 -2.91
C SER A 244 -22.01 -16.92 -1.71
N LEU A 245 -22.71 -17.98 -1.27
CA LEU A 245 -22.30 -18.80 -0.13
C LEU A 245 -21.09 -19.66 -0.48
N PHE A 246 -20.05 -19.60 0.37
CA PHE A 246 -18.75 -20.26 0.22
C PHE A 246 -17.91 -19.83 -0.99
N ASP A 247 -18.33 -18.79 -1.71
CA ASP A 247 -17.50 -18.10 -2.69
C ASP A 247 -17.07 -16.71 -2.19
N THR A 248 -18.01 -15.96 -1.61
CA THR A 248 -17.75 -14.69 -0.93
C THR A 248 -18.20 -14.73 0.52
N ALA A 249 -19.45 -15.10 0.77
CA ALA A 249 -20.01 -15.18 2.11
C ALA A 249 -19.55 -16.46 2.81
N TYR A 250 -19.11 -16.35 4.07
CA TYR A 250 -18.67 -17.48 4.90
C TYR A 250 -17.46 -18.27 4.35
N VAL A 251 -16.68 -17.70 3.45
CA VAL A 251 -15.32 -18.22 3.15
C VAL A 251 -14.43 -17.92 4.35
N HIS A 252 -13.61 -18.89 4.76
CA HIS A 252 -12.68 -18.68 5.87
C HIS A 252 -11.61 -17.63 5.51
N PRO A 253 -11.26 -16.66 6.38
CA PRO A 253 -10.31 -15.59 6.04
C PRO A 253 -8.94 -16.08 5.55
N VAL A 254 -8.44 -17.20 6.10
CA VAL A 254 -7.18 -17.83 5.63
C VAL A 254 -7.29 -18.31 4.18
N LEU A 255 -8.43 -18.90 3.80
CA LEU A 255 -8.65 -19.37 2.43
C LEU A 255 -8.83 -18.18 1.49
N GLN A 256 -9.57 -17.16 1.92
CA GLN A 256 -9.81 -15.96 1.15
C GLN A 256 -8.52 -15.20 0.81
N ARG A 257 -7.64 -15.02 1.80
CA ARG A 257 -6.35 -14.32 1.61
C ARG A 257 -5.30 -15.16 0.90
N SER A 258 -5.61 -16.41 0.57
CA SER A 258 -4.72 -17.29 -0.19
C SER A 258 -4.91 -17.09 -1.70
N SER A 259 -3.90 -17.43 -2.49
CA SER A 259 -4.03 -17.45 -3.96
C SER A 259 -4.83 -18.63 -4.50
N LEU A 260 -5.33 -19.53 -3.63
CA LEU A 260 -5.93 -20.80 -4.01
C LEU A 260 -7.28 -20.62 -4.75
N PRO A 261 -8.22 -19.78 -4.29
CA PRO A 261 -9.45 -19.52 -5.03
C PRO A 261 -9.17 -18.97 -6.44
N TRP A 262 -8.27 -18.00 -6.53
CA TRP A 262 -7.87 -17.39 -7.80
C TRP A 262 -7.17 -18.36 -8.74
N ALA A 263 -6.28 -19.23 -8.22
CA ALA A 263 -5.63 -20.27 -9.00
C ALA A 263 -6.63 -21.32 -9.53
N TYR A 264 -7.64 -21.66 -8.74
CA TYR A 264 -8.74 -22.52 -9.17
C TYR A 264 -9.52 -21.87 -10.33
N TYR A 265 -9.98 -20.63 -10.15
CA TYR A 265 -10.73 -19.90 -11.18
C TYR A 265 -9.92 -19.71 -12.47
N ASP A 266 -8.62 -19.39 -12.35
CA ASP A 266 -7.69 -19.31 -13.47
C ASP A 266 -7.66 -20.58 -14.31
N GLN A 267 -7.46 -21.73 -13.65
CA GLN A 267 -7.32 -23.01 -14.34
C GLN A 267 -8.67 -23.50 -14.88
N TRP A 268 -9.73 -23.31 -14.11
CA TRP A 268 -11.05 -23.83 -14.44
C TRP A 268 -11.70 -23.07 -15.59
N ILE A 269 -11.74 -21.73 -15.51
CA ILE A 269 -12.39 -20.89 -16.53
C ILE A 269 -11.70 -21.06 -17.89
N LYS A 270 -10.37 -21.00 -17.93
CA LYS A 270 -9.61 -21.15 -19.19
C LYS A 270 -9.80 -22.52 -19.83
N LYS A 271 -9.74 -23.59 -19.02
CA LYS A 271 -9.98 -24.97 -19.52
C LYS A 271 -11.41 -25.16 -20.00
N MET A 272 -12.39 -24.54 -19.34
CA MET A 272 -13.78 -24.57 -19.78
C MET A 272 -13.99 -23.78 -21.08
N HIS A 273 -13.42 -22.59 -21.22
CA HIS A 273 -13.46 -21.84 -22.48
C HIS A 273 -12.83 -22.64 -23.62
N TRP A 274 -11.68 -23.29 -23.36
CA TRP A 274 -11.04 -24.15 -24.34
C TRP A 274 -11.94 -25.34 -24.71
N LEU A 275 -12.52 -26.03 -23.73
CA LEU A 275 -13.41 -27.17 -23.98
C LEU A 275 -14.64 -26.76 -24.81
N ILE A 276 -15.25 -25.62 -24.48
CA ILE A 276 -16.49 -25.12 -25.09
C ILE A 276 -16.25 -24.53 -26.48
N SER A 277 -15.16 -23.80 -26.69
CA SER A 277 -14.98 -22.95 -27.88
C SER A 277 -13.63 -23.11 -28.59
N GLY A 278 -12.67 -23.81 -27.98
CA GLY A 278 -11.36 -24.12 -28.56
C GLY A 278 -10.25 -23.16 -28.17
N THR A 279 -10.53 -22.07 -27.44
CA THR A 279 -9.52 -21.08 -27.04
C THR A 279 -9.62 -20.73 -25.55
N GLU A 280 -8.50 -20.29 -24.96
CA GLU A 280 -8.42 -19.93 -23.54
C GLU A 280 -8.71 -18.44 -23.26
N GLU A 281 -8.58 -17.57 -24.27
CA GLU A 281 -8.73 -16.10 -24.11
C GLU A 281 -10.18 -15.65 -23.94
N GLY A 282 -11.14 -16.48 -24.35
CA GLY A 282 -12.56 -16.15 -24.33
C GLY A 282 -13.33 -17.05 -25.29
N PRO A 283 -14.66 -17.19 -25.15
CA PRO A 283 -15.45 -18.03 -26.03
C PRO A 283 -15.35 -17.60 -27.51
N ASP A 284 -14.79 -18.45 -28.37
CA ASP A 284 -14.56 -18.16 -29.80
C ASP A 284 -13.64 -16.95 -30.05
N GLN A 285 -12.72 -16.65 -29.13
CA GLN A 285 -11.70 -15.61 -29.31
C GLN A 285 -10.38 -16.23 -29.79
N TRP A 286 -10.09 -16.13 -31.10
CA TRP A 286 -8.91 -16.73 -31.75
C TRP A 286 -7.80 -15.73 -32.07
N VAL A 287 -8.04 -14.45 -31.78
CA VAL A 287 -7.16 -13.31 -32.02
C VAL A 287 -7.23 -12.34 -30.84
N GLY A 288 -6.28 -11.42 -30.73
CA GLY A 288 -6.20 -10.43 -29.66
C GLY A 288 -5.65 -11.00 -28.35
N HIS A 289 -4.71 -11.94 -28.43
CA HIS A 289 -4.12 -12.62 -27.28
C HIS A 289 -3.49 -11.65 -26.26
N MET A 290 -3.73 -11.87 -24.97
CA MET A 290 -3.08 -11.09 -23.92
C MET A 290 -1.73 -11.70 -23.53
N SER A 291 -0.80 -10.85 -23.07
CA SER A 291 0.44 -11.31 -22.46
C SER A 291 0.19 -12.25 -21.27
N GLN A 292 1.03 -13.28 -21.11
CA GLN A 292 0.91 -14.30 -20.05
C GLN A 292 0.83 -13.69 -18.65
N GLY A 293 1.49 -12.55 -18.43
CA GLY A 293 1.48 -11.84 -17.16
C GLY A 293 0.14 -11.21 -16.77
N ARG A 294 -0.69 -10.83 -17.75
CA ARG A 294 -2.02 -10.25 -17.52
C ARG A 294 -3.15 -11.26 -17.70
N LYS A 295 -2.83 -12.47 -18.16
CA LYS A 295 -3.80 -13.55 -18.36
C LYS A 295 -4.14 -14.26 -17.05
N TYR A 296 -4.49 -13.53 -15.99
CA TYR A 296 -4.97 -14.09 -14.72
C TYR A 296 -6.29 -13.43 -14.31
N MET A 297 -7.26 -14.21 -13.84
CA MET A 297 -8.61 -13.77 -13.53
C MET A 297 -8.65 -12.69 -12.44
N ASP A 298 -7.70 -12.73 -11.50
CA ASP A 298 -7.47 -11.71 -10.46
C ASP A 298 -6.83 -10.42 -11.00
N ALA A 299 -6.57 -10.33 -12.31
CA ALA A 299 -5.86 -9.22 -12.96
C ALA A 299 -6.54 -8.75 -14.27
N ILE A 300 -7.82 -9.07 -14.50
CA ILE A 300 -8.53 -8.79 -15.75
C ILE A 300 -9.81 -7.97 -15.52
N LEU A 301 -10.04 -6.98 -16.39
CA LEU A 301 -11.36 -6.39 -16.61
C LEU A 301 -11.98 -7.06 -17.84
N LEU A 302 -13.07 -7.81 -17.65
CA LEU A 302 -13.71 -8.54 -18.75
C LEU A 302 -14.42 -7.58 -19.70
N CYS A 303 -14.15 -7.70 -21.00
CA CYS A 303 -14.96 -7.05 -22.02
C CYS A 303 -16.25 -7.86 -22.24
N LYS A 304 -17.39 -7.31 -21.81
CA LYS A 304 -18.71 -7.95 -21.95
C LYS A 304 -19.45 -7.56 -23.24
N SER A 305 -18.71 -7.34 -24.32
CA SER A 305 -19.26 -7.10 -25.65
C SER A 305 -18.70 -8.12 -26.64
N ASP A 306 -19.50 -9.13 -26.94
CA ASP A 306 -19.11 -10.31 -27.72
C ASP A 306 -19.64 -10.32 -29.15
N ARG A 307 -20.46 -9.33 -29.55
CA ARG A 307 -21.09 -9.28 -30.88
C ARG A 307 -20.06 -9.20 -32.03
N ALA A 308 -18.88 -8.63 -31.79
CA ALA A 308 -17.79 -8.57 -32.77
C ALA A 308 -16.98 -9.87 -32.90
N LEU A 309 -16.99 -10.76 -31.89
CA LEU A 309 -16.14 -11.96 -31.86
C LEU A 309 -16.27 -12.85 -33.10
N PRO A 310 -17.48 -13.13 -33.64
CA PRO A 310 -17.60 -13.98 -34.83
C PRO A 310 -16.85 -13.45 -36.06
N TYR A 311 -16.74 -12.12 -36.19
CA TYR A 311 -16.06 -11.43 -37.28
C TYR A 311 -14.55 -11.33 -37.07
N LEU A 312 -14.11 -11.15 -35.83
CA LEU A 312 -12.69 -11.12 -35.42
C LEU A 312 -12.02 -12.48 -35.65
N SER A 313 -12.70 -13.56 -35.23
CA SER A 313 -12.14 -14.92 -35.31
C SER A 313 -12.29 -15.58 -36.67
N LYS A 314 -12.93 -14.92 -37.64
CA LYS A 314 -13.15 -15.47 -38.97
C LYS A 314 -11.82 -15.65 -39.72
N GLY A 315 -11.57 -16.87 -40.21
CA GLY A 315 -10.30 -17.23 -40.88
C GLY A 315 -9.21 -17.73 -39.92
N HIS A 316 -9.35 -17.52 -38.61
CA HIS A 316 -8.36 -17.90 -37.59
C HIS A 316 -8.72 -19.17 -36.81
N ARG A 317 -9.92 -19.73 -37.00
CA ARG A 317 -10.39 -20.92 -36.28
C ARG A 317 -9.61 -22.16 -36.69
N SER A 318 -9.09 -22.92 -35.72
CA SER A 318 -8.36 -24.16 -35.99
C SER A 318 -9.24 -25.21 -36.68
N THR A 319 -8.74 -25.79 -37.77
CA THR A 319 -9.39 -26.90 -38.50
C THR A 319 -8.83 -28.27 -38.14
N SER A 320 -7.96 -28.33 -37.12
CA SER A 320 -7.28 -29.55 -36.68
C SER A 320 -8.25 -30.66 -36.27
N TRP A 321 -7.81 -31.91 -36.43
CA TRP A 321 -8.61 -33.09 -36.05
C TRP A 321 -8.98 -33.09 -34.56
N THR A 322 -8.07 -32.64 -33.69
CA THR A 322 -8.33 -32.51 -32.25
C THR A 322 -9.42 -31.48 -31.96
N ASN A 323 -9.42 -30.33 -32.64
CA ASN A 323 -10.48 -29.34 -32.51
C ASN A 323 -11.82 -29.85 -33.07
N ARG A 324 -11.81 -30.63 -34.17
CA ARG A 324 -13.04 -31.26 -34.71
C ARG A 324 -13.66 -32.27 -33.75
N LEU A 325 -12.83 -33.11 -33.12
CA LEU A 325 -13.29 -34.07 -32.12
C LEU A 325 -13.84 -33.35 -30.87
N ARG A 326 -13.17 -32.28 -30.43
CA ARG A 326 -13.65 -31.41 -29.35
C ARG A 326 -14.99 -30.77 -29.70
N GLN A 327 -15.12 -30.16 -30.89
CA GLN A 327 -16.38 -29.55 -31.35
C GLN A 327 -17.53 -30.56 -31.41
N TRP A 328 -17.25 -31.80 -31.82
CA TRP A 328 -18.24 -32.88 -31.78
C TRP A 328 -18.69 -33.17 -30.35
N PHE A 329 -17.77 -33.21 -29.39
CA PHE A 329 -18.08 -33.42 -27.98
C PHE A 329 -18.82 -32.24 -27.33
N MET A 330 -18.33 -31.01 -27.54
CA MET A 330 -18.88 -29.78 -26.98
C MET A 330 -18.55 -28.57 -27.88
N ASN A 331 -19.55 -27.82 -28.31
CA ASN A 331 -19.33 -26.58 -29.07
C ASN A 331 -20.42 -25.54 -28.83
N VAL A 332 -20.09 -24.26 -29.03
CA VAL A 332 -21.08 -23.18 -29.14
C VAL A 332 -21.35 -22.91 -30.62
N PRO A 333 -22.61 -22.76 -31.05
CA PRO A 333 -22.94 -22.40 -32.42
C PRO A 333 -22.28 -21.07 -32.82
N ILE A 334 -21.51 -21.09 -33.91
CA ILE A 334 -20.87 -19.89 -34.46
C ILE A 334 -21.90 -19.16 -35.34
N LYS A 335 -22.06 -17.85 -35.15
CA LYS A 335 -22.92 -17.03 -36.01
C LYS A 335 -22.27 -16.87 -37.39
N GLU A 336 -23.05 -17.03 -38.45
CA GLU A 336 -22.59 -16.83 -39.81
C GLU A 336 -22.37 -15.34 -40.10
N THR A 337 -21.21 -15.00 -40.66
CA THR A 337 -20.78 -13.61 -40.89
C THR A 337 -20.68 -13.23 -42.37
N GLY A 338 -21.20 -14.06 -43.27
CA GLY A 338 -21.10 -13.86 -44.72
C GLY A 338 -19.64 -13.78 -45.15
N ASP A 339 -19.27 -12.76 -45.95
CA ASP A 339 -17.88 -12.47 -46.37
C ASP A 339 -17.18 -11.41 -45.51
N ARG A 340 -17.90 -10.76 -44.57
CA ARG A 340 -17.35 -9.71 -43.69
C ARG A 340 -16.39 -10.29 -42.63
N LYS A 341 -15.34 -9.55 -42.30
CA LYS A 341 -14.36 -9.86 -41.23
C LYS A 341 -13.84 -8.57 -40.59
N ILE A 342 -13.28 -8.66 -39.40
CA ILE A 342 -12.55 -7.56 -38.76
C ILE A 342 -11.07 -7.94 -38.70
N ASN A 343 -10.20 -7.05 -39.17
CA ASN A 343 -8.76 -7.23 -39.01
C ASN A 343 -8.37 -6.82 -37.58
N VAL A 344 -7.56 -7.62 -36.89
CA VAL A 344 -7.00 -7.25 -35.58
C VAL A 344 -5.55 -6.87 -35.78
N CYS A 345 -5.11 -5.80 -35.11
CA CYS A 345 -3.75 -5.31 -35.16
C CYS A 345 -3.28 -4.84 -33.78
N ILE A 346 -1.97 -4.77 -33.60
CA ILE A 346 -1.37 -4.07 -32.47
C ILE A 346 -1.53 -2.55 -32.61
N TRP A 347 -1.14 -1.83 -31.57
CA TRP A 347 -1.18 -0.37 -31.55
C TRP A 347 -0.19 0.21 -32.59
N PRO A 348 -0.59 1.16 -33.45
CA PRO A 348 0.31 1.79 -34.43
C PRO A 348 1.31 2.73 -33.74
N GLN A 349 2.49 2.90 -34.34
CA GLN A 349 3.49 3.87 -33.88
C GLN A 349 3.22 5.26 -34.46
N ARG A 350 3.01 5.33 -35.78
CA ARG A 350 2.73 6.56 -36.52
C ARG A 350 1.89 6.29 -37.77
N ILE A 351 1.46 7.35 -38.42
CA ILE A 351 0.90 7.35 -39.77
C ILE A 351 1.88 8.10 -40.66
N ASP A 352 2.27 7.52 -41.79
CA ASP A 352 3.22 8.16 -42.71
C ASP A 352 2.56 9.27 -43.56
N GLU A 353 3.38 9.97 -44.34
CA GLU A 353 2.94 11.06 -45.22
C GLU A 353 1.91 10.61 -46.28
N ASP A 354 1.97 9.34 -46.68
CA ASP A 354 1.01 8.73 -47.61
C ASP A 354 -0.30 8.30 -46.92
N GLY A 355 -0.40 8.45 -45.60
CA GLY A 355 -1.57 8.14 -44.79
C GLY A 355 -1.67 6.69 -44.35
N TYR A 356 -0.62 5.88 -44.48
CA TYR A 356 -0.59 4.49 -44.06
C TYR A 356 -0.09 4.34 -42.61
N MET A 357 -0.74 3.45 -41.87
CA MET A 357 -0.41 3.15 -40.48
C MET A 357 0.82 2.24 -40.40
N GLN A 358 1.80 2.65 -39.59
CA GLN A 358 3.03 1.92 -39.34
C GLN A 358 2.96 1.18 -38.00
N PHE A 359 3.33 -0.10 -38.01
CA PHE A 359 3.29 -1.00 -36.85
C PHE A 359 4.68 -1.55 -36.54
N SER A 360 5.00 -1.75 -35.27
CA SER A 360 6.29 -2.34 -34.86
C SER A 360 6.38 -3.82 -35.22
N THR A 361 7.39 -4.22 -35.99
CA THR A 361 7.83 -5.62 -36.09
C THR A 361 8.62 -5.96 -34.83
N ILE A 362 8.04 -6.72 -33.91
CA ILE A 362 8.78 -7.29 -32.79
C ILE A 362 9.11 -8.73 -33.15
N ASP A 363 10.40 -9.02 -33.33
CA ASP A 363 10.91 -10.38 -33.52
C ASP A 363 10.75 -11.23 -32.22
N ASP A 364 10.33 -12.48 -32.43
CA ASP A 364 10.41 -13.64 -31.53
C ASP A 364 9.54 -13.81 -30.26
N LEU A 365 8.68 -12.87 -29.86
CA LEU A 365 7.63 -13.16 -28.86
C LEU A 365 6.27 -12.53 -29.25
N MET A 366 5.53 -13.31 -30.04
CA MET A 366 4.14 -13.13 -30.51
C MET A 366 3.92 -12.21 -31.72
N PRO A 367 3.91 -12.79 -32.93
CA PRO A 367 3.02 -12.35 -34.00
C PRO A 367 2.08 -13.50 -34.38
N ILE A 368 0.87 -13.54 -33.78
CA ILE A 368 -0.24 -14.33 -34.34
C ILE A 368 -1.29 -13.40 -34.98
N ASP A 369 -1.34 -12.12 -34.61
CA ASP A 369 -2.47 -11.24 -34.94
C ASP A 369 -2.09 -10.03 -35.80
N THR A 370 -1.11 -10.15 -36.69
CA THR A 370 -1.06 -9.28 -37.88
C THR A 370 -1.49 -10.14 -39.07
N THR A 371 -2.70 -9.93 -39.56
CA THR A 371 -3.15 -10.51 -40.83
C THR A 371 -2.42 -9.81 -41.98
N LYS A 372 -1.11 -10.01 -42.11
CA LYS A 372 -0.38 -9.64 -43.33
C LYS A 372 -0.84 -10.60 -44.42
N ASN A 373 -1.76 -10.16 -45.28
CA ASN A 373 -1.80 -10.67 -46.64
C ASN A 373 -0.53 -10.20 -47.32
N GLU A 374 0.22 -11.10 -47.96
CA GLU A 374 1.49 -10.79 -48.67
C GLU A 374 1.34 -9.74 -49.79
N ASN A 375 0.11 -9.31 -50.11
CA ASN A 375 -0.21 -8.32 -51.15
C ASN A 375 -0.80 -6.99 -50.60
N ASP A 376 -0.85 -6.77 -49.28
CA ASP A 376 -1.52 -5.59 -48.71
C ASP A 376 -0.53 -4.41 -48.49
N SER A 377 -0.79 -3.27 -49.12
CA SER A 377 0.05 -2.05 -49.12
C SER A 377 0.11 -1.30 -47.78
N GLY A 378 -0.29 -1.92 -46.67
CA GLY A 378 -0.50 -1.27 -45.36
C GLY A 378 -1.95 -0.78 -45.15
N ILE A 379 -2.29 -0.40 -43.91
CA ILE A 379 -3.64 0.07 -43.55
C ILE A 379 -3.70 1.59 -43.69
N LYS A 380 -4.49 2.10 -44.64
CA LYS A 380 -4.77 3.54 -44.81
C LYS A 380 -6.17 3.89 -44.28
N PRO A 381 -6.31 4.43 -43.07
CA PRO A 381 -7.61 4.74 -42.48
C PRO A 381 -8.24 6.00 -43.09
N ASP A 382 -9.53 5.91 -43.41
CA ASP A 382 -10.37 7.09 -43.68
C ASP A 382 -10.99 7.63 -42.39
N VAL A 383 -11.31 6.73 -41.46
CA VAL A 383 -11.96 7.04 -40.18
C VAL A 383 -11.24 6.34 -39.03
N ILE A 384 -10.79 7.10 -38.03
CA ILE A 384 -10.30 6.57 -36.76
C ILE A 384 -11.29 6.88 -35.64
N VAL A 385 -11.64 5.85 -34.86
CA VAL A 385 -12.42 6.01 -33.62
C VAL A 385 -11.60 5.58 -32.40
N PHE A 386 -11.23 6.54 -31.56
CA PHE A 386 -10.58 6.31 -30.28
C PHE A 386 -11.55 5.80 -29.21
N ALA A 387 -11.46 4.52 -28.91
CA ALA A 387 -12.14 3.85 -27.78
C ALA A 387 -11.17 3.69 -26.59
N THR A 388 -10.48 4.78 -26.24
CA THR A 388 -9.32 4.83 -25.32
C THR A 388 -9.65 5.18 -23.88
N GLY A 389 -10.93 5.34 -23.55
CA GLY A 389 -11.42 5.57 -22.19
C GLY A 389 -11.38 7.04 -21.77
N TYR A 390 -11.47 7.26 -20.45
CA TYR A 390 -11.74 8.58 -19.87
C TYR A 390 -10.83 8.87 -18.65
N LYS A 391 -10.54 10.15 -18.42
CA LYS A 391 -9.81 10.65 -17.25
C LYS A 391 -10.77 10.89 -16.09
N ARG A 392 -10.29 10.63 -14.87
CA ARG A 392 -10.96 11.02 -13.62
C ARG A 392 -10.37 12.35 -13.19
N ALA A 393 -11.03 13.46 -13.53
CA ALA A 393 -10.58 14.80 -13.20
C ALA A 393 -11.74 15.61 -12.60
N PHE A 394 -11.45 16.36 -11.54
CA PHE A 394 -12.43 17.16 -10.81
C PHE A 394 -11.96 18.62 -10.78
N PRO A 395 -11.90 19.31 -11.94
CA PRO A 395 -11.34 20.66 -12.01
C PRO A 395 -12.13 21.70 -11.21
N PHE A 396 -13.35 21.37 -10.79
CA PHE A 396 -14.16 22.22 -9.93
C PHE A 396 -13.80 22.08 -8.44
N LEU A 397 -13.02 21.06 -8.01
CA LEU A 397 -12.55 20.98 -6.63
C LEU A 397 -11.30 21.85 -6.47
N ASP A 398 -11.28 22.71 -5.46
CA ASP A 398 -10.11 23.53 -5.12
C ASP A 398 -8.93 22.67 -4.62
N ILE A 399 -7.72 23.24 -4.58
CA ILE A 399 -6.47 22.56 -4.23
C ILE A 399 -6.47 21.95 -2.81
N ASP A 400 -7.34 22.45 -1.93
CA ASP A 400 -7.49 21.96 -0.56
C ASP A 400 -8.25 20.62 -0.46
N TYR A 401 -8.91 20.17 -1.54
CA TYR A 401 -9.63 18.90 -1.53
C TYR A 401 -8.71 17.72 -1.86
N PRO A 402 -8.94 16.56 -1.22
CA PRO A 402 -8.27 15.34 -1.62
C PRO A 402 -8.72 14.91 -3.02
N GLU A 403 -7.79 14.45 -3.85
CA GLU A 403 -8.14 13.69 -5.06
C GLU A 403 -8.80 12.34 -4.72
N VAL A 404 -9.54 11.75 -5.66
CA VAL A 404 -10.14 10.40 -5.53
C VAL A 404 -9.10 9.33 -5.15
N ALA A 405 -7.83 9.50 -5.55
CA ALA A 405 -6.75 8.59 -5.17
C ALA A 405 -6.50 8.55 -3.65
N HIS A 406 -6.85 9.61 -2.92
CA HIS A 406 -6.68 9.71 -1.47
C HIS A 406 -7.88 9.19 -0.66
N ALA A 407 -8.98 8.79 -1.31
CA ALA A 407 -10.13 8.18 -0.63
C ALA A 407 -9.77 6.77 -0.11
N ASN A 408 -9.10 6.70 1.03
CA ASN A 408 -8.56 5.49 1.63
C ASN A 408 -9.62 4.64 2.35
N VAL A 409 -10.78 5.22 2.70
CA VAL A 409 -11.90 4.45 3.28
C VAL A 409 -12.76 3.89 2.15
N ARG A 410 -12.49 2.64 1.79
CA ARG A 410 -13.21 1.85 0.77
C ARG A 410 -13.30 2.52 -0.60
N GLY A 411 -12.44 3.49 -0.93
CA GLY A 411 -12.54 4.28 -2.17
C GLY A 411 -13.69 5.29 -2.17
N VAL A 412 -14.28 5.61 -1.01
CA VAL A 412 -15.46 6.44 -0.85
C VAL A 412 -15.13 7.80 -0.24
N TYR A 413 -14.37 7.84 0.86
CA TYR A 413 -13.96 9.12 1.48
C TYR A 413 -12.55 8.99 2.08
N LYS A 414 -11.96 10.12 2.46
CA LYS A 414 -10.66 10.16 3.13
C LYS A 414 -10.86 10.13 4.65
N GLU A 415 -10.13 9.28 5.34
CA GLU A 415 -10.12 9.21 6.80
C GLU A 415 -9.77 10.59 7.40
N GLY A 416 -10.54 11.01 8.42
CA GLY A 416 -10.47 12.35 8.99
C GLY A 416 -11.24 13.44 8.22
N ASP A 417 -11.85 13.12 7.08
CA ASP A 417 -12.62 14.06 6.26
C ASP A 417 -13.84 13.38 5.60
N VAL A 418 -14.80 12.96 6.44
CA VAL A 418 -16.05 12.31 5.99
C VAL A 418 -17.00 13.28 5.28
N SER A 419 -16.81 14.59 5.46
CA SER A 419 -17.61 15.65 4.84
C SER A 419 -17.57 15.63 3.30
N LEU A 420 -16.58 14.96 2.70
CA LEU A 420 -16.47 14.75 1.25
C LEU A 420 -16.61 13.26 0.87
N GLY A 421 -17.61 12.92 0.07
CA GLY A 421 -17.81 11.58 -0.48
C GLY A 421 -17.61 11.51 -1.99
N PHE A 422 -16.89 10.51 -2.46
CA PHE A 422 -16.74 10.13 -3.87
C PHE A 422 -17.57 8.88 -4.16
N ILE A 423 -18.74 9.07 -4.80
CA ILE A 423 -19.70 7.98 -5.04
C ILE A 423 -19.69 7.56 -6.51
N GLY A 424 -19.51 6.26 -6.78
CA GLY A 424 -19.50 5.69 -8.12
C GLY A 424 -18.15 5.68 -8.84
N PHE A 425 -17.04 5.81 -8.10
CA PHE A 425 -15.67 5.82 -8.64
C PHE A 425 -14.91 4.50 -8.52
N VAL A 426 -15.56 3.47 -7.97
CA VAL A 426 -15.05 2.09 -7.90
C VAL A 426 -15.62 1.29 -9.07
N ARG A 427 -14.75 0.57 -9.81
CA ARG A 427 -15.12 -0.16 -11.03
C ARG A 427 -15.07 -1.68 -10.79
N PRO A 428 -16.19 -2.40 -10.88
CA PRO A 428 -16.15 -3.86 -10.77
C PRO A 428 -15.53 -4.51 -12.02
N ALA A 429 -14.77 -5.60 -11.87
CA ALA A 429 -14.34 -6.42 -13.02
C ALA A 429 -15.52 -7.15 -13.68
N ILE A 430 -16.43 -7.69 -12.85
CA ILE A 430 -17.66 -8.33 -13.27
C ILE A 430 -18.78 -7.75 -12.42
N GLY A 431 -19.52 -6.77 -12.94
CA GLY A 431 -20.63 -6.22 -12.18
C GLY A 431 -21.19 -4.94 -12.81
N ALA A 432 -21.88 -4.14 -11.99
CA ALA A 432 -22.45 -2.86 -12.40
C ALA A 432 -22.10 -1.77 -11.37
N ILE A 433 -21.74 -0.58 -11.85
CA ILE A 433 -21.45 0.57 -10.97
C ILE A 433 -22.71 1.06 -10.23
N PRO A 434 -23.91 1.19 -10.85
CA PRO A 434 -25.10 1.71 -10.17
C PRO A 434 -25.44 1.04 -8.82
N PRO A 435 -25.52 -0.30 -8.71
CA PRO A 435 -25.80 -0.94 -7.42
C PRO A 435 -24.65 -0.74 -6.40
N LEU A 436 -23.37 -0.74 -6.83
CA LEU A 436 -22.26 -0.43 -5.92
C LEU A 436 -22.33 1.02 -5.42
N ALA A 437 -22.64 1.96 -6.31
CA ALA A 437 -22.82 3.36 -5.96
C ALA A 437 -23.97 3.56 -4.95
N GLU A 438 -25.04 2.75 -5.05
CA GLU A 438 -26.11 2.73 -4.04
C GLU A 438 -25.59 2.30 -2.65
N LEU A 439 -24.77 1.25 -2.57
CA LEU A 439 -24.17 0.83 -1.30
C LEU A 439 -23.12 1.82 -0.80
N GLN A 440 -22.33 2.42 -1.69
CA GLN A 440 -21.39 3.50 -1.35
C GLN A 440 -22.14 4.71 -0.78
N ALA A 441 -23.28 5.07 -1.37
CA ALA A 441 -24.16 6.12 -0.86
C ALA A 441 -24.70 5.77 0.54
N GLN A 442 -25.24 4.56 0.73
CA GLN A 442 -25.70 4.10 2.05
C GLN A 442 -24.58 4.15 3.10
N PHE A 443 -23.38 3.70 2.73
CA PHE A 443 -22.22 3.67 3.60
C PHE A 443 -21.74 5.08 3.95
N TRP A 444 -21.53 5.93 2.95
CA TRP A 444 -21.06 7.30 3.17
C TRP A 444 -22.08 8.11 3.96
N VAL A 445 -23.38 8.03 3.62
CA VAL A 445 -24.43 8.73 4.37
C VAL A 445 -24.47 8.24 5.81
N LEU A 446 -24.38 6.94 6.07
CA LEU A 446 -24.31 6.42 7.44
C LEU A 446 -23.10 6.98 8.20
N ARG A 447 -21.90 7.00 7.60
CA ARG A 447 -20.69 7.52 8.24
C ARG A 447 -20.76 9.03 8.47
N LEU A 448 -21.31 9.77 7.52
CA LEU A 448 -21.56 11.21 7.67
C LEU A 448 -22.53 11.48 8.82
N LEU A 449 -23.60 10.69 8.94
CA LEU A 449 -24.56 10.83 10.02
C LEU A 449 -24.00 10.44 11.38
N GLN A 450 -23.18 9.39 11.45
CA GLN A 450 -22.49 9.00 12.69
C GLN A 450 -21.50 10.07 13.17
N ASP A 451 -20.88 10.80 12.24
CA ASP A 451 -19.99 11.92 12.54
C ASP A 451 -20.74 13.17 13.00
N GLN A 452 -21.86 13.48 12.35
CA GLN A 452 -22.63 14.71 12.61
C GLN A 452 -23.67 14.57 13.74
N PHE A 453 -24.17 13.36 13.98
CA PHE A 453 -25.23 13.03 14.94
C PHE A 453 -24.88 11.74 15.72
N PRO A 454 -23.76 11.71 16.46
CA PRO A 454 -23.25 10.49 17.10
C PRO A 454 -24.20 9.90 18.15
N ASP A 455 -25.00 10.73 18.80
CA ASP A 455 -25.95 10.31 19.85
C ASP A 455 -27.22 9.71 19.25
N GLU A 456 -27.69 10.25 18.13
CA GLU A 456 -28.90 9.82 17.41
C GLU A 456 -28.64 8.62 16.50
N VAL A 457 -27.41 8.49 15.98
CA VAL A 457 -27.03 7.46 15.00
C VAL A 457 -25.97 6.54 15.60
N PRO A 458 -26.37 5.51 16.37
CA PRO A 458 -25.42 4.65 17.06
C PRO A 458 -24.62 3.76 16.11
N THR A 459 -23.41 3.40 16.54
CA THR A 459 -22.49 2.48 15.83
C THR A 459 -22.74 1.00 16.15
N THR A 460 -23.80 0.70 16.92
CA THR A 460 -24.14 -0.67 17.32
C THR A 460 -24.67 -1.49 16.15
N LEU A 461 -24.24 -2.76 16.09
CA LEU A 461 -24.64 -3.69 15.02
C LEU A 461 -26.02 -4.29 15.28
N ASP A 462 -26.78 -4.56 14.21
CA ASP A 462 -28.01 -5.38 14.31
C ASP A 462 -27.65 -6.76 14.89
N PRO A 463 -28.40 -7.28 15.88
CA PRO A 463 -28.13 -8.60 16.47
C PRO A 463 -28.11 -9.77 15.47
N ASN A 464 -28.71 -9.58 14.30
CA ASN A 464 -28.77 -10.57 13.23
C ASN A 464 -27.73 -10.31 12.13
N ALA A 465 -26.89 -9.27 12.27
CA ALA A 465 -25.81 -8.99 11.36
C ALA A 465 -24.58 -9.86 11.65
N VAL A 466 -23.82 -10.15 10.61
CA VAL A 466 -22.51 -10.80 10.72
C VAL A 466 -21.52 -9.80 11.32
N VAL A 467 -20.67 -10.28 12.23
CA VAL A 467 -19.60 -9.48 12.82
C VAL A 467 -18.65 -9.02 11.69
N PRO A 468 -18.32 -7.72 11.58
CA PRO A 468 -17.46 -7.23 10.51
C PRO A 468 -16.08 -7.88 10.51
N TYR A 469 -15.58 -8.19 9.32
CA TYR A 469 -14.20 -8.63 9.06
C TYR A 469 -13.75 -8.07 7.70
N ASP A 470 -12.43 -7.99 7.49
CA ASP A 470 -11.88 -7.48 6.23
C ASP A 470 -11.74 -8.60 5.18
N LEU A 471 -12.51 -8.44 4.10
CA LEU A 471 -12.41 -9.15 2.84
C LEU A 471 -11.32 -8.54 1.95
N ASP A 472 -10.62 -9.39 1.21
CA ASP A 472 -9.82 -8.96 0.06
C ASP A 472 -10.73 -8.80 -1.16
N TYR A 473 -11.13 -7.56 -1.47
CA TYR A 473 -12.02 -7.22 -2.59
C TYR A 473 -11.29 -6.53 -3.74
N GLU A 474 -10.02 -6.17 -3.55
CA GLU A 474 -9.23 -5.41 -4.53
C GLU A 474 -8.70 -6.35 -5.63
N ILE A 475 -8.56 -5.83 -6.84
CA ILE A 475 -8.00 -6.60 -7.97
C ILE A 475 -6.49 -6.40 -8.01
N HIS A 476 -5.77 -7.52 -7.86
CA HIS A 476 -4.31 -7.54 -7.76
C HIS A 476 -3.68 -8.07 -9.04
N SER A 477 -2.99 -7.21 -9.81
CA SER A 477 -2.16 -7.73 -10.90
C SER A 477 -0.95 -8.47 -10.33
N ARG A 478 -0.60 -9.60 -10.93
CA ARG A 478 0.61 -10.36 -10.56
C ARG A 478 1.92 -9.71 -11.03
N HIS A 479 1.83 -8.61 -11.78
CA HIS A 479 2.96 -7.75 -12.19
C HIS A 479 2.94 -6.40 -11.45
N ASN A 480 3.87 -5.49 -11.78
CA ASN A 480 4.00 -4.14 -11.17
C ASN A 480 2.83 -3.18 -11.52
N TYR A 481 1.61 -3.68 -11.75
CA TYR A 481 0.45 -2.88 -12.09
C TYR A 481 -0.60 -2.96 -10.98
N ASP A 482 -0.78 -1.89 -10.22
CA ASP A 482 -1.86 -1.83 -9.24
C ASP A 482 -3.17 -1.38 -9.94
N PHE A 483 -4.08 -2.34 -10.18
CA PHE A 483 -5.39 -2.05 -10.79
C PHE A 483 -6.28 -1.24 -9.85
N PHE A 484 -6.11 -1.37 -8.54
CA PHE A 484 -6.88 -0.61 -7.57
C PHE A 484 -6.41 0.85 -7.53
N GLU A 485 -5.11 1.11 -7.51
CA GLU A 485 -4.57 2.47 -7.61
C GLU A 485 -4.94 3.12 -8.96
N SER A 486 -4.70 2.41 -10.07
CA SER A 486 -4.87 2.97 -11.41
C SER A 486 -6.33 3.07 -11.87
N LYS A 487 -7.21 2.14 -11.48
CA LYS A 487 -8.60 2.06 -11.97
C LYS A 487 -9.65 1.89 -10.88
N ARG A 488 -9.25 1.76 -9.60
CA ARG A 488 -10.14 1.39 -8.49
C ARG A 488 -10.94 0.12 -8.80
N ALA A 489 -10.26 -0.87 -9.38
CA ALA A 489 -10.88 -2.09 -9.83
C ALA A 489 -11.12 -3.08 -8.68
N VAL A 490 -12.32 -3.64 -8.57
CA VAL A 490 -12.71 -4.55 -7.46
C VAL A 490 -13.46 -5.78 -7.96
N ASP A 491 -13.47 -6.84 -7.16
CA ASP A 491 -14.51 -7.86 -7.25
C ASP A 491 -15.85 -7.29 -6.73
N HIS A 492 -16.91 -7.44 -7.52
CA HIS A 492 -18.18 -6.75 -7.25
C HIS A 492 -18.85 -7.26 -5.97
N GLU A 493 -19.01 -8.58 -5.84
CA GLU A 493 -19.70 -9.20 -4.71
C GLU A 493 -18.89 -9.02 -3.42
N SER A 494 -17.57 -9.22 -3.46
CA SER A 494 -16.70 -9.01 -2.29
C SER A 494 -16.72 -7.56 -1.82
N TYR A 495 -16.68 -6.58 -2.72
CA TYR A 495 -16.77 -5.17 -2.35
C TYR A 495 -18.16 -4.81 -1.79
N ALA A 496 -19.24 -5.27 -2.42
CA ALA A 496 -20.60 -5.06 -1.92
C ALA A 496 -20.78 -5.69 -0.52
N TYR A 497 -20.27 -6.91 -0.31
CA TYR A 497 -20.31 -7.58 0.98
C TYR A 497 -19.44 -6.87 2.02
N GLN A 498 -18.27 -6.33 1.65
CA GLN A 498 -17.45 -5.54 2.56
C GLN A 498 -18.19 -4.29 3.05
N LEU A 499 -18.82 -3.54 2.14
CA LEU A 499 -19.64 -2.38 2.54
C LEU A 499 -20.80 -2.80 3.45
N ALA A 500 -21.43 -3.94 3.16
CA ALA A 500 -22.49 -4.48 4.01
C ALA A 500 -21.99 -4.92 5.39
N LEU A 501 -20.79 -5.49 5.51
CA LEU A 501 -20.16 -5.79 6.80
C LEU A 501 -19.89 -4.50 7.57
N ASP A 502 -19.27 -3.51 6.94
CA ASP A 502 -18.93 -2.23 7.59
C ASP A 502 -20.16 -1.48 8.11
N MET A 503 -21.30 -1.62 7.43
CA MET A 503 -22.59 -1.04 7.85
C MET A 503 -23.37 -1.90 8.86
N GLY A 504 -23.00 -3.16 9.08
CA GLY A 504 -23.84 -4.10 9.83
C GLY A 504 -25.11 -4.53 9.09
N ALA A 505 -25.08 -4.52 7.76
CA ALA A 505 -26.17 -4.87 6.84
C ALA A 505 -26.07 -6.31 6.28
N ALA A 506 -24.95 -7.00 6.51
CA ALA A 506 -24.77 -8.40 6.11
C ALA A 506 -25.52 -9.35 7.06
N PRO A 507 -26.58 -10.07 6.63
CA PRO A 507 -27.36 -10.92 7.53
C PRO A 507 -26.69 -12.27 7.82
N THR A 508 -26.86 -12.76 9.05
CA THR A 508 -26.44 -14.10 9.44
C THR A 508 -27.23 -15.19 8.70
N ILE A 509 -26.57 -16.30 8.37
CA ILE A 509 -27.17 -17.43 7.67
C ILE A 509 -28.42 -17.97 8.39
N THR A 510 -28.38 -18.05 9.72
CA THR A 510 -29.49 -18.53 10.55
C THR A 510 -30.70 -17.59 10.46
N HIS A 511 -30.48 -16.27 10.40
CA HIS A 511 -31.55 -15.30 10.23
C HIS A 511 -32.19 -15.41 8.85
N VAL A 512 -31.37 -15.52 7.79
CA VAL A 512 -31.86 -15.68 6.42
C VAL A 512 -32.69 -16.96 6.27
N MET A 513 -32.25 -18.09 6.84
CA MET A 513 -33.00 -19.35 6.82
C MET A 513 -34.40 -19.21 7.45
N LYS A 514 -34.53 -18.46 8.55
CA LYS A 514 -35.84 -18.17 9.19
C LYS A 514 -36.76 -17.34 8.29
N LYS A 515 -36.23 -16.64 7.29
CA LYS A 515 -37.04 -15.92 6.28
C LYS A 515 -37.55 -16.83 5.17
N GLY A 516 -37.30 -18.13 5.21
CA GLY A 516 -37.89 -19.16 4.34
C GLY A 516 -36.99 -19.58 3.18
N TRP A 517 -37.21 -20.81 2.69
CA TRP A 517 -36.33 -21.49 1.73
C TRP A 517 -36.02 -20.68 0.46
N LYS A 518 -37.02 -20.02 -0.15
CA LYS A 518 -36.77 -19.21 -1.35
C LYS A 518 -35.81 -18.04 -1.09
N VAL A 519 -35.93 -17.35 0.05
CA VAL A 519 -35.02 -16.26 0.43
C VAL A 519 -33.62 -16.80 0.64
N PHE A 520 -33.50 -17.89 1.39
CA PHE A 520 -32.23 -18.54 1.65
C PHE A 520 -31.54 -19.00 0.37
N PHE A 521 -32.28 -19.63 -0.55
CA PHE A 521 -31.74 -20.08 -1.82
C PHE A 521 -31.26 -18.89 -2.68
N THR A 522 -32.05 -17.82 -2.77
CA THR A 522 -31.63 -16.60 -3.49
C THR A 522 -30.40 -15.95 -2.84
N TRP A 523 -30.33 -15.89 -1.51
CA TRP A 523 -29.17 -15.35 -0.79
C TRP A 523 -27.91 -16.20 -1.01
N ALA A 524 -28.04 -17.53 -0.94
CA ALA A 524 -26.90 -18.45 -1.06
C ALA A 524 -26.41 -18.59 -2.51
N MET A 525 -27.32 -18.69 -3.47
CA MET A 525 -27.01 -19.00 -4.87
C MET A 525 -27.03 -17.77 -5.78
N GLY A 526 -27.42 -16.60 -5.27
CA GLY A 526 -27.45 -15.32 -5.99
C GLY A 526 -26.32 -14.39 -5.58
N SER A 527 -25.31 -14.28 -6.43
CA SER A 527 -24.31 -13.22 -6.36
C SER A 527 -24.87 -11.89 -6.87
N ASN A 528 -24.35 -10.79 -6.34
CA ASN A 528 -24.53 -9.41 -6.81
C ASN A 528 -25.90 -8.76 -6.55
N PHE A 529 -26.78 -9.35 -5.75
CA PHE A 529 -28.07 -8.73 -5.41
C PHE A 529 -28.01 -7.92 -4.11
N ASN A 530 -27.85 -6.61 -4.22
CA ASN A 530 -27.78 -5.71 -3.05
C ASN A 530 -29.07 -5.70 -2.21
N THR A 531 -30.21 -6.11 -2.78
CA THR A 531 -31.48 -6.30 -2.04
C THR A 531 -31.30 -7.18 -0.80
N LYS A 532 -30.38 -8.14 -0.80
CA LYS A 532 -30.13 -9.00 0.37
C LYS A 532 -29.53 -8.28 1.58
N PHE A 533 -28.87 -7.15 1.36
CA PHE A 533 -28.33 -6.29 2.41
C PHE A 533 -29.37 -5.31 2.98
N ARG A 534 -30.63 -5.40 2.55
CA ARG A 534 -31.77 -4.65 3.13
C ARG A 534 -32.58 -5.48 4.13
N ILE A 535 -32.16 -6.71 4.45
CA ILE A 535 -32.85 -7.58 5.42
C ILE A 535 -32.58 -7.14 6.87
N VAL A 536 -31.36 -6.69 7.16
CA VAL A 536 -30.88 -6.26 8.48
C VAL A 536 -30.09 -4.96 8.35
N GLY A 537 -29.73 -4.36 9.49
CA GLY A 537 -28.84 -3.20 9.52
C GLY A 537 -29.54 -1.84 9.41
N PRO A 538 -28.78 -0.75 9.28
CA PRO A 538 -29.27 0.63 9.43
C PRO A 538 -30.32 1.01 8.38
N TRP A 539 -30.17 0.52 7.16
CA TRP A 539 -31.06 0.84 6.03
C TRP A 539 -32.11 -0.25 5.76
N LYS A 540 -32.53 -0.97 6.81
CA LYS A 540 -33.41 -2.15 6.72
C LYS A 540 -34.75 -1.84 6.03
N TRP A 541 -35.09 -2.67 5.04
CA TRP A 541 -36.38 -2.67 4.33
C TRP A 541 -36.85 -4.11 4.10
N GLU A 542 -37.02 -4.84 5.20
CA GLU A 542 -37.14 -6.30 5.18
C GLU A 542 -38.33 -6.82 4.34
N ALA A 543 -39.50 -6.19 4.45
CA ALA A 543 -40.72 -6.67 3.79
C ALA A 543 -40.58 -6.63 2.25
N GLY A 544 -40.09 -5.51 1.71
CA GLY A 544 -39.85 -5.35 0.27
C GLY A 544 -38.71 -6.22 -0.22
N ALA A 545 -37.58 -6.22 0.49
CA ALA A 545 -36.42 -7.04 0.16
C ALA A 545 -36.77 -8.54 0.08
N LYS A 546 -37.53 -9.03 1.07
CA LYS A 546 -38.03 -10.41 1.10
C LYS A 546 -38.97 -10.73 -0.06
N SER A 547 -39.84 -9.79 -0.45
CA SER A 547 -40.74 -9.97 -1.60
C SER A 547 -39.95 -10.15 -2.89
N ILE A 548 -39.01 -9.25 -3.16
CA ILE A 548 -38.14 -9.28 -4.35
C ILE A 548 -37.31 -10.58 -4.38
N MET A 549 -36.67 -10.92 -3.25
CA MET A 549 -35.83 -12.12 -3.16
C MET A 549 -36.60 -13.44 -3.32
N ARG A 550 -37.87 -13.50 -2.91
CA ARG A 550 -38.71 -14.72 -3.04
C ARG A 550 -39.32 -14.88 -4.43
N ASN A 551 -39.38 -13.80 -5.20
CA ASN A 551 -40.09 -13.73 -6.47
C ASN A 551 -39.08 -13.55 -7.61
N GLU A 552 -38.90 -12.32 -8.11
CA GLU A 552 -38.02 -11.95 -9.23
C GLU A 552 -36.65 -12.65 -9.16
N LEU A 553 -35.90 -12.42 -8.07
CA LEU A 553 -34.53 -12.92 -7.94
C LEU A 553 -34.47 -14.44 -7.77
N TYR A 554 -35.44 -15.03 -7.04
CA TYR A 554 -35.53 -16.50 -6.95
C TYR A 554 -35.79 -17.13 -8.32
N ASN A 555 -36.64 -16.50 -9.13
CA ASN A 555 -37.04 -17.01 -10.43
C ASN A 555 -35.90 -17.03 -11.45
N ILE A 556 -34.93 -16.12 -11.35
CA ILE A 556 -33.72 -16.15 -12.18
C ILE A 556 -32.64 -17.07 -11.59
N VAL A 557 -32.41 -17.03 -10.27
CA VAL A 557 -31.35 -17.84 -9.63
C VAL A 557 -31.60 -19.34 -9.79
N LYS A 558 -32.86 -19.79 -9.68
CA LYS A 558 -33.24 -21.20 -9.85
C LYS A 558 -33.03 -21.73 -11.28
N GLN A 559 -32.84 -20.85 -12.26
CA GLN A 559 -32.53 -21.27 -13.62
C GLN A 559 -31.10 -21.79 -13.63
N SER A 560 -30.92 -23.07 -13.95
CA SER A 560 -29.63 -23.73 -13.85
C SER A 560 -28.69 -23.46 -15.01
N GLY A 561 -29.16 -22.83 -16.10
CA GLY A 561 -28.37 -22.67 -17.34
C GLY A 561 -27.92 -23.99 -17.99
N GLY A 562 -28.44 -25.13 -17.52
CA GLY A 562 -27.98 -26.48 -17.87
C GLY A 562 -27.13 -27.15 -16.77
N PHE A 563 -27.12 -28.49 -16.73
CA PHE A 563 -26.43 -29.24 -15.69
C PHE A 563 -24.92 -29.00 -15.66
N VAL A 564 -24.28 -28.98 -16.84
CA VAL A 564 -22.83 -28.69 -16.96
C VAL A 564 -22.52 -27.35 -16.31
N TYR A 565 -23.31 -26.33 -16.63
CA TYR A 565 -23.12 -24.98 -16.12
C TYR A 565 -23.32 -24.87 -14.60
N LEU A 566 -24.44 -25.40 -14.09
CA LEU A 566 -24.71 -25.43 -12.65
C LEU A 566 -23.61 -26.17 -11.87
N ALA A 567 -23.15 -27.31 -12.41
CA ALA A 567 -22.10 -28.09 -11.79
C ALA A 567 -20.78 -27.30 -11.77
N THR A 568 -20.37 -26.71 -12.90
CA THR A 568 -19.04 -26.12 -13.05
C THR A 568 -18.89 -24.74 -12.42
N TYR A 569 -19.91 -23.88 -12.48
CA TYR A 569 -19.83 -22.50 -11.98
C TYR A 569 -20.37 -22.32 -10.57
N SER A 570 -21.21 -23.25 -10.08
CA SER A 570 -21.85 -23.10 -8.77
C SER A 570 -21.55 -24.26 -7.83
N LEU A 571 -21.80 -25.51 -8.22
CA LEU A 571 -21.69 -26.63 -7.27
C LEU A 571 -20.25 -27.00 -6.92
N VAL A 572 -19.35 -27.12 -7.90
CA VAL A 572 -17.95 -27.50 -7.63
C VAL A 572 -17.24 -26.48 -6.74
N PRO A 573 -17.25 -25.16 -7.03
CA PRO A 573 -16.65 -24.17 -6.14
C PRO A 573 -17.29 -24.20 -4.74
N PHE A 574 -18.62 -24.29 -4.68
CA PHE A 574 -19.37 -24.37 -3.43
C PHE A 574 -18.93 -25.53 -2.54
N PHE A 575 -18.80 -26.74 -3.10
CA PHE A 575 -18.37 -27.91 -2.31
C PHE A 575 -16.88 -27.83 -1.96
N VAL A 576 -16.02 -27.43 -2.90
CA VAL A 576 -14.57 -27.35 -2.66
C VAL A 576 -14.26 -26.29 -1.60
N PHE A 577 -14.64 -25.04 -1.82
CA PHE A 577 -14.35 -23.96 -0.89
C PHE A 577 -15.21 -24.01 0.37
N GLY A 578 -16.43 -24.55 0.28
CA GLY A 578 -17.28 -24.79 1.44
C GLY A 578 -16.72 -25.85 2.37
N THR A 579 -16.29 -27.00 1.85
CA THR A 579 -15.66 -28.03 2.70
C THR A 579 -14.35 -27.53 3.30
N MET A 580 -13.49 -26.84 2.53
CA MET A 580 -12.26 -26.24 3.04
C MET A 580 -12.54 -25.20 4.13
N SER A 581 -13.50 -24.31 3.92
CA SER A 581 -13.88 -23.29 4.91
C SER A 581 -14.42 -23.93 6.18
N MET A 582 -15.29 -24.93 6.06
CA MET A 582 -15.81 -25.67 7.22
C MET A 582 -14.71 -26.40 7.99
N ILE A 583 -13.74 -27.02 7.29
CA ILE A 583 -12.58 -27.65 7.92
C ILE A 583 -11.74 -26.61 8.66
N LEU A 584 -11.50 -25.44 8.07
CA LEU A 584 -10.74 -24.37 8.70
C LEU A 584 -11.46 -23.82 9.94
N TYR A 585 -12.76 -23.49 9.82
CA TYR A 585 -13.56 -23.06 10.98
C TYR A 585 -13.60 -24.13 12.08
N ALA A 586 -13.74 -25.41 11.73
CA ALA A 586 -13.70 -26.50 12.70
C ALA A 586 -12.32 -26.66 13.33
N TRP A 587 -11.24 -26.54 12.56
CA TRP A 587 -9.87 -26.62 13.05
C TRP A 587 -9.54 -25.50 14.03
N PHE A 588 -9.80 -24.25 13.64
CA PHE A 588 -9.59 -23.09 14.52
C PHE A 588 -10.53 -23.09 15.73
N GLY A 589 -11.78 -23.56 15.56
CA GLY A 589 -12.72 -23.76 16.66
C GLY A 589 -12.26 -24.86 17.64
N LEU A 590 -11.75 -25.99 17.16
CA LEU A 590 -11.20 -27.06 17.98
C LEU A 590 -9.91 -26.65 18.69
N LEU A 591 -9.03 -25.88 18.05
CA LEU A 591 -7.86 -25.29 18.70
C LEU A 591 -8.28 -24.31 19.82
N GLY A 592 -9.32 -23.52 19.59
CA GLY A 592 -9.94 -22.69 20.62
C GLY A 592 -10.44 -23.53 21.80
N LEU A 593 -11.20 -24.60 21.53
CA LEU A 593 -11.71 -25.51 22.57
C LEU A 593 -10.61 -26.28 23.30
N CYS A 594 -9.55 -26.73 22.62
CA CYS A 594 -8.40 -27.39 23.26
C CYS A 594 -7.65 -26.42 24.20
N ASN A 595 -7.64 -25.13 23.89
CA ASN A 595 -7.10 -24.09 24.77
C ASN A 595 -8.01 -23.76 25.97
N THR A 596 -9.28 -24.21 26.00
CA THR A 596 -10.20 -23.95 27.12
C THR A 596 -10.06 -24.90 28.33
N THR A 597 -9.13 -25.88 28.32
CA THR A 597 -8.86 -26.76 29.48
C THR A 597 -7.66 -26.34 30.34
N ARG A 598 -7.13 -25.13 30.13
CA ARG A 598 -6.26 -24.43 31.11
C ARG A 598 -6.96 -23.13 31.50
N SER A 599 -6.98 -22.83 32.80
CA SER A 599 -7.73 -21.74 33.44
C SER A 599 -7.70 -20.39 32.67
N PRO A 600 -8.78 -19.59 32.75
CA PRO A 600 -9.12 -18.60 31.73
C PRO A 600 -8.35 -17.29 31.93
N CYS A 601 -7.36 -17.01 31.09
CA CYS A 601 -6.71 -15.70 31.04
C CYS A 601 -6.29 -15.27 29.61
N LEU A 602 -6.88 -15.85 28.56
CA LEU A 602 -6.62 -15.45 27.17
C LEU A 602 -7.88 -15.58 26.30
N GLU A 603 -8.94 -14.83 26.64
CA GLU A 603 -10.02 -14.57 25.69
C GLU A 603 -10.78 -13.29 26.08
N LYS A 604 -10.22 -12.13 25.68
CA LYS A 604 -10.96 -10.87 25.54
C LYS A 604 -10.38 -10.09 24.36
N GLN A 605 -10.77 -10.47 23.15
CA GLN A 605 -10.82 -9.57 22.00
C GLN A 605 -12.04 -9.92 21.15
N SER A 606 -13.20 -9.43 21.58
CA SER A 606 -14.35 -9.03 20.73
C SER A 606 -15.59 -8.80 21.59
N SER A 607 -15.68 -7.60 22.19
CA SER A 607 -16.96 -6.91 22.44
C SER A 607 -16.69 -5.42 22.67
N PRO A 608 -17.63 -4.55 22.28
CA PRO A 608 -17.36 -3.14 21.98
C PRO A 608 -17.37 -2.31 23.27
N ILE A 609 -16.36 -1.44 23.44
CA ILE A 609 -16.41 -0.36 24.43
C ILE A 609 -16.46 0.95 23.64
N ASN A 610 -17.59 1.64 23.83
CA ASN A 610 -17.88 2.97 23.33
C ASN A 610 -16.92 4.01 23.94
N GLY A 611 -16.56 5.02 23.13
CA GLY A 611 -16.20 6.36 23.56
C GLY A 611 -14.79 6.57 24.12
N LEU A 612 -13.86 7.03 23.26
CA LEU A 612 -12.75 8.01 23.46
C LEU A 612 -11.72 7.88 22.30
N PRO A 613 -10.94 8.93 21.97
CA PRO A 613 -10.48 9.20 20.60
C PRO A 613 -9.36 8.27 20.11
N CYS A 614 -9.45 7.86 18.84
CA CYS A 614 -8.50 6.97 18.19
C CYS A 614 -7.13 7.63 17.99
N GLY A 615 -6.15 7.22 18.80
CA GLY A 615 -4.76 7.12 18.38
C GLY A 615 -4.59 6.00 17.34
N SER A 616 -3.72 6.27 16.36
CA SER A 616 -3.43 5.49 15.15
C SER A 616 -3.27 3.97 15.37
N PRO A 617 -3.93 3.09 14.57
CA PRO A 617 -3.64 1.66 14.60
C PRO A 617 -2.37 1.33 13.80
N MET A 618 -1.37 0.76 14.50
CA MET A 618 -0.20 0.10 13.92
C MET A 618 -0.61 -1.01 12.93
N ARG A 619 -0.27 -0.83 11.65
CA ARG A 619 -0.16 -1.94 10.70
C ARG A 619 1.16 -2.67 10.96
N LEU A 620 1.10 -3.84 11.58
CA LEU A 620 2.22 -4.77 11.71
C LEU A 620 2.68 -5.25 10.32
N CYS A 621 3.99 -5.18 10.12
CA CYS A 621 4.74 -5.51 8.91
C CYS A 621 4.39 -6.87 8.28
N ALA A 622 3.70 -6.83 7.16
CA ALA A 622 3.78 -7.82 6.09
C ALA A 622 3.72 -7.13 4.71
N SER A 623 4.54 -6.09 4.51
CA SER A 623 4.88 -5.59 3.18
C SER A 623 6.30 -5.00 3.20
N TYR A 624 7.28 -5.90 3.20
CA TYR A 624 8.62 -5.59 2.69
C TYR A 624 8.85 -6.48 1.47
N LYS A 625 8.09 -6.24 0.40
CA LYS A 625 8.57 -6.58 -0.95
C LYS A 625 9.34 -5.38 -1.45
N SER A 626 10.64 -5.61 -1.57
CA SER A 626 11.64 -4.68 -2.01
C SER A 626 11.23 -3.96 -3.30
N CYS A 627 11.12 -2.64 -3.23
CA CYS A 627 11.36 -1.77 -4.36
C CYS A 627 12.87 -1.82 -4.69
N GLN A 628 13.37 -2.97 -5.17
CA GLN A 628 14.74 -3.16 -5.64
C GLN A 628 14.77 -3.54 -7.13
N THR A 629 14.10 -2.75 -7.96
CA THR A 629 14.42 -2.64 -9.38
C THR A 629 14.57 -1.19 -9.82
N ARG A 630 15.10 -0.32 -8.93
CA ARG A 630 15.85 0.83 -9.41
C ARG A 630 17.23 0.34 -9.84
N LYS A 631 17.54 0.46 -11.13
CA LYS A 631 18.93 0.58 -11.57
C LYS A 631 19.54 1.68 -10.70
N SER A 632 20.41 1.30 -9.77
CA SER A 632 21.22 2.25 -9.00
C SER A 632 22.22 2.87 -9.96
N ALA A 633 21.76 3.88 -10.69
CA ALA A 633 22.63 4.87 -11.28
C ALA A 633 23.24 5.65 -10.11
N LYS A 634 24.46 5.27 -9.72
CA LYS A 634 25.41 5.99 -8.87
C LYS A 634 24.86 7.29 -8.27
N SER A 635 24.37 7.21 -7.03
CA SER A 635 24.09 8.39 -6.23
C SER A 635 25.28 8.71 -5.31
N PRO A 636 26.16 9.68 -5.65
CA PRO A 636 26.92 10.38 -4.64
C PRO A 636 26.04 11.51 -4.08
N MET A 637 24.89 11.18 -3.48
CA MET A 637 24.17 12.14 -2.63
C MET A 637 24.71 11.98 -1.23
N ARG A 638 25.47 12.98 -0.78
CA ARG A 638 25.94 13.07 0.59
C ARG A 638 24.74 13.41 1.47
N LEU A 639 24.34 12.51 2.36
CA LEU A 639 23.30 12.79 3.35
C LEU A 639 23.93 13.60 4.50
N GLU A 640 23.17 14.57 5.03
CA GLU A 640 23.55 15.34 6.22
C GLU A 640 22.37 15.36 7.19
N ILE A 641 22.63 15.12 8.47
CA ILE A 641 21.61 15.16 9.52
C ILE A 641 21.63 16.54 10.18
N GLY A 642 20.45 17.16 10.31
CA GLY A 642 20.28 18.45 10.98
C GLY A 642 19.06 18.45 11.90
N GLU A 643 19.17 19.16 13.03
CA GLU A 643 18.05 19.42 13.94
C GLU A 643 17.11 20.46 13.30
N LEU A 644 15.95 20.01 12.81
CA LEU A 644 14.93 20.88 12.22
C LEU A 644 14.00 21.51 13.26
N THR A 645 14.18 21.27 14.56
CA THR A 645 13.20 21.63 15.60
C THR A 645 13.36 23.05 16.16
N VAL A 646 14.43 23.77 15.80
CA VAL A 646 14.73 25.10 16.37
C VAL A 646 14.53 26.20 15.32
N PRO A 647 13.54 27.09 15.47
CA PRO A 647 13.36 28.23 14.57
C PRO A 647 14.54 29.20 14.65
N PHE A 648 14.78 29.92 13.56
CA PHE A 648 15.84 30.93 13.43
C PHE A 648 17.29 30.41 13.49
N ARG A 649 17.52 29.10 13.39
CA ARG A 649 18.88 28.56 13.15
C ARG A 649 19.25 28.61 11.66
N THR A 650 20.54 28.68 11.38
CA THR A 650 21.08 28.59 10.01
C THR A 650 21.53 27.16 9.75
N ILE A 651 20.94 26.51 8.75
CA ILE A 651 21.38 25.22 8.22
C ILE A 651 22.48 25.49 7.19
N SER A 652 23.61 24.79 7.31
CA SER A 652 24.74 24.89 6.39
C SER A 652 24.96 23.54 5.71
N LEU A 653 24.79 23.48 4.39
CA LEU A 653 25.03 22.27 3.57
C LEU A 653 26.46 22.25 2.99
N GLY A 654 27.41 22.87 3.71
CA GLY A 654 28.80 23.04 3.27
C GLY A 654 28.90 23.75 1.91
N LYS A 655 29.42 23.03 0.91
CA LYS A 655 29.62 23.56 -0.46
C LYS A 655 28.33 23.98 -1.18
N TYR A 656 27.16 23.56 -0.68
CA TYR A 656 25.88 23.86 -1.32
C TYR A 656 25.23 25.18 -0.87
N GLY A 657 25.75 25.81 0.19
CA GLY A 657 25.26 27.06 0.75
C GLY A 657 24.55 26.90 2.09
N SER A 658 24.01 28.00 2.62
CA SER A 658 23.31 28.05 3.89
C SER A 658 21.95 28.75 3.78
N PHE A 659 20.99 28.33 4.59
CA PHE A 659 19.63 28.89 4.63
C PHE A 659 19.03 28.74 6.04
N PRO A 660 18.07 29.60 6.44
CA PRO A 660 17.46 29.51 7.76
C PRO A 660 16.46 28.34 7.84
N THR A 661 16.39 27.68 9.00
CA THR A 661 15.49 26.54 9.27
C THR A 661 14.02 26.87 8.94
N ASN A 662 13.61 28.14 9.09
CA ASN A 662 12.25 28.62 8.79
C ASN A 662 11.80 28.39 7.34
N LEU A 663 12.73 28.20 6.38
CA LEU A 663 12.34 27.90 5.00
C LEU A 663 11.88 26.45 4.80
N VAL A 664 12.14 25.58 5.77
CA VAL A 664 11.87 24.15 5.70
C VAL A 664 11.06 23.61 6.89
N LEU A 665 10.90 24.41 7.96
CA LEU A 665 9.97 24.13 9.06
C LEU A 665 8.55 23.93 8.53
N ASP A 666 7.84 22.96 9.10
CA ASP A 666 6.45 22.59 8.78
C ASP A 666 6.18 22.25 7.31
N ARG A 667 7.23 21.99 6.52
CA ARG A 667 7.10 21.52 5.14
C ARG A 667 7.12 19.99 5.09
N PRO A 668 6.37 19.36 4.16
CA PRO A 668 6.43 17.92 3.96
C PRO A 668 7.85 17.44 3.67
N PHE A 669 8.19 16.27 4.22
CA PHE A 669 9.39 15.53 3.82
C PHE A 669 9.30 15.08 2.36
N HIS A 670 10.43 14.63 1.80
CA HIS A 670 10.61 14.16 0.41
C HIS A 670 10.52 15.22 -0.69
N LEU A 671 10.35 16.49 -0.33
CA LEU A 671 10.51 17.59 -1.29
C LEU A 671 11.98 17.83 -1.61
N THR A 672 12.31 17.90 -2.90
CA THR A 672 13.62 18.36 -3.35
C THR A 672 13.62 19.87 -3.51
N TYR A 673 14.59 20.52 -2.88
CA TYR A 673 14.82 21.95 -2.93
C TYR A 673 16.05 22.27 -3.78
N GLU A 674 15.94 23.29 -4.62
CA GLU A 674 17.06 23.95 -5.31
C GLU A 674 17.40 25.23 -4.53
N VAL A 675 18.66 25.37 -4.13
CA VAL A 675 19.15 26.58 -3.46
C VAL A 675 19.29 27.70 -4.50
N GLN A 676 18.63 28.84 -4.27
CA GLN A 676 18.67 30.01 -5.14
C GLN A 676 19.50 31.14 -4.52
N GLU A 677 19.97 32.07 -5.36
CA GLU A 677 20.69 33.27 -4.89
C GLU A 677 19.79 34.18 -4.05
N LYS A 678 20.43 34.90 -3.12
CA LYS A 678 19.84 36.04 -2.43
C LYS A 678 19.57 37.16 -3.45
N ARG A 679 18.40 37.81 -3.39
CA ARG A 679 18.20 39.07 -4.14
C ARG A 679 18.94 40.20 -3.43
N GLU A 680 19.20 41.30 -4.15
CA GLU A 680 19.74 42.52 -3.55
C GLU A 680 18.84 42.96 -2.37
N GLY A 681 19.43 43.09 -1.18
CA GLY A 681 18.73 43.41 0.07
C GLY A 681 18.33 42.23 0.97
N GLU A 682 18.47 40.97 0.52
CA GLU A 682 18.15 39.79 1.33
C GLU A 682 19.36 39.22 2.08
N ALA A 683 19.15 38.80 3.34
CA ALA A 683 20.22 38.28 4.21
C ALA A 683 20.57 36.79 3.97
N PHE A 684 19.70 36.02 3.30
CA PHE A 684 19.85 34.56 3.15
C PHE A 684 19.41 34.06 1.76
N ALA A 685 19.91 32.87 1.38
CA ALA A 685 19.54 32.18 0.16
C ALA A 685 18.10 31.66 0.21
N ARG A 686 17.40 31.67 -0.93
CA ARG A 686 16.03 31.15 -1.05
C ARG A 686 16.01 29.69 -1.46
N LEU A 687 14.89 29.01 -1.20
CA LEU A 687 14.67 27.63 -1.61
C LEU A 687 13.50 27.56 -2.59
N ARG A 688 13.72 26.90 -3.73
CA ARG A 688 12.67 26.55 -4.70
C ARG A 688 12.41 25.06 -4.64
N VAL A 689 11.15 24.66 -4.49
CA VAL A 689 10.75 23.26 -4.64
C VAL A 689 10.88 22.86 -6.11
N VAL A 690 11.60 21.78 -6.37
CA VAL A 690 11.81 21.23 -7.71
C VAL A 690 10.67 20.24 -8.00
N PRO A 691 9.84 20.48 -9.04
CA PRO A 691 8.77 19.55 -9.41
C PRO A 691 9.31 18.20 -9.86
N ALA A 692 8.53 17.13 -9.66
CA ALA A 692 8.89 15.78 -10.09
C ALA A 692 9.18 15.68 -11.59
N LYS A 693 8.52 16.49 -12.43
CA LYS A 693 8.78 16.58 -13.88
C LYS A 693 10.21 17.05 -14.17
N GLU A 694 10.72 18.05 -13.43
CA GLU A 694 12.09 18.58 -13.61
C GLU A 694 13.15 17.64 -13.03
N LEU A 695 12.80 16.86 -12.00
CA LEU A 695 13.68 15.82 -11.45
C LEU A 695 13.88 14.62 -12.39
N ASN A 696 12.87 14.30 -13.21
CA ASN A 696 12.86 13.12 -14.09
C ASN A 696 13.00 13.47 -15.58
N ALA A 697 13.24 14.74 -15.93
CA ALA A 697 13.31 15.19 -17.32
C ALA A 697 14.35 14.39 -18.14
N ASP A 698 15.49 14.06 -17.54
CA ASP A 698 16.57 13.29 -18.19
C ASP A 698 16.27 11.79 -18.35
N ILE A 699 15.27 11.26 -17.61
CA ILE A 699 14.79 9.87 -17.73
C ILE A 699 13.66 9.78 -18.76
N LEU A 700 12.94 10.90 -18.95
CA LEU A 700 11.84 11.06 -19.91
C LEU A 700 12.30 11.52 -21.29
N ALA A 701 13.56 11.95 -21.42
CA ALA A 701 14.20 12.19 -22.71
C ALA A 701 14.49 10.83 -23.38
N ASP A 702 13.46 10.28 -24.01
CA ASP A 702 13.61 9.17 -24.94
C ASP A 702 14.30 9.73 -26.20
N PRO A 703 15.53 9.30 -26.56
CA PRO A 703 16.23 9.78 -27.74
C PRO A 703 15.45 9.57 -29.04
N ASN A 704 14.48 8.64 -29.04
CA ASN A 704 13.63 8.38 -30.20
C ASN A 704 12.54 9.44 -30.43
N ALA A 705 12.39 10.44 -29.55
CA ALA A 705 11.36 11.47 -29.68
C ALA A 705 11.82 12.73 -30.44
N GLU A 706 13.12 13.02 -30.50
CA GLU A 706 13.66 14.22 -31.18
C GLU A 706 14.30 13.90 -32.54
N ALA A 707 14.68 12.65 -32.81
CA ALA A 707 15.21 12.22 -34.12
C ALA A 707 14.15 12.05 -35.22
N ALA A 708 12.86 12.21 -34.90
CA ALA A 708 11.77 12.09 -35.87
C ALA A 708 11.56 13.35 -36.73
N ASP A 709 12.19 14.48 -36.39
CA ASP A 709 11.85 15.79 -36.99
C ASP A 709 12.86 16.33 -38.04
N GLU A 710 14.00 15.67 -38.31
CA GLU A 710 15.03 16.29 -39.19
C GLU A 710 15.69 15.46 -40.31
N THR A 711 15.38 14.18 -40.55
CA THR A 711 15.94 13.49 -41.75
C THR A 711 14.96 12.55 -42.44
N ALA A 712 14.20 13.13 -43.38
CA ALA A 712 13.71 12.45 -44.57
C ALA A 712 14.84 12.39 -45.60
N ALA A 713 15.58 11.28 -45.69
CA ALA A 713 16.29 10.85 -46.91
C ALA A 713 16.94 9.47 -46.72
N GLU A 714 16.58 8.57 -47.65
CA GLU A 714 17.24 7.32 -48.08
C GLU A 714 17.49 6.20 -47.06
N GLY A 715 17.08 4.99 -47.48
CA GLY A 715 17.06 3.79 -46.66
C GLY A 715 18.41 3.10 -46.52
N ASP A 716 18.49 2.26 -45.49
CA ASP A 716 19.25 1.01 -45.55
C ASP A 716 18.84 0.07 -44.41
N ASP A 717 18.78 -1.23 -44.75
CA ASP A 717 18.51 -2.36 -43.87
C ASP A 717 19.61 -2.53 -42.78
N VAL A 718 19.24 -2.85 -41.54
CA VAL A 718 20.21 -3.28 -40.51
C VAL A 718 19.85 -4.64 -39.93
N ILE A 719 20.67 -5.63 -40.26
CA ILE A 719 20.68 -7.01 -39.75
C ILE A 719 21.41 -7.04 -38.39
N ALA A 720 20.81 -7.65 -37.36
CA ALA A 720 21.48 -7.90 -36.09
C ALA A 720 22.12 -9.31 -36.06
N THR A 721 23.41 -9.39 -35.77
CA THR A 721 24.12 -10.67 -35.57
C THR A 721 24.17 -11.07 -34.10
N ALA A 722 23.97 -12.37 -33.85
CA ALA A 722 24.35 -13.03 -32.61
C ALA A 722 25.88 -13.18 -32.56
N ASP A 723 26.44 -13.09 -31.36
CA ASP A 723 27.86 -13.25 -31.03
C ASP A 723 28.75 -12.00 -31.18
N GLY A 724 28.66 -11.09 -30.20
CA GLY A 724 29.82 -10.64 -29.41
C GLY A 724 30.98 -9.87 -30.06
N GLU A 725 31.00 -9.65 -31.38
CA GLU A 725 31.95 -8.76 -32.06
C GLU A 725 31.20 -7.60 -32.76
N GLU A 726 31.27 -6.41 -32.16
CA GLU A 726 30.64 -5.18 -32.69
C GLU A 726 31.46 -4.61 -33.87
N LEU A 727 30.88 -4.64 -35.07
CA LEU A 727 31.39 -3.98 -36.28
C LEU A 727 30.76 -2.58 -36.45
N THR A 728 31.57 -1.60 -36.89
CA THR A 728 31.12 -0.26 -37.25
C THR A 728 30.39 -0.29 -38.60
N LEU A 729 29.10 0.06 -38.61
CA LEU A 729 28.30 0.21 -39.84
C LEU A 729 28.68 1.53 -40.54
N ILE A 730 29.18 1.41 -41.78
CA ILE A 730 29.47 2.51 -42.70
C ILE A 730 28.49 2.35 -43.86
N ASN A 731 27.77 3.41 -44.24
CA ASN A 731 26.88 3.38 -45.41
C ASN A 731 27.70 3.34 -46.72
N ASP A 732 27.03 3.05 -47.84
CA ASP A 732 27.65 2.94 -49.18
C ASP A 732 28.35 4.23 -49.67
N SER A 733 28.16 5.35 -48.96
CA SER A 733 28.78 6.66 -49.21
C SER A 733 30.05 6.91 -48.37
N GLY A 734 30.39 6.02 -47.43
CA GLY A 734 31.56 6.15 -46.56
C GLY A 734 31.32 6.86 -45.21
N GLU A 735 30.07 7.15 -44.85
CA GLU A 735 29.68 7.76 -43.57
C GLU A 735 29.29 6.73 -42.50
N VAL A 736 29.73 6.96 -41.26
CA VAL A 736 29.56 6.05 -40.12
C VAL A 736 28.17 6.21 -39.50
N VAL A 737 27.32 5.19 -39.61
CA VAL A 737 25.90 5.20 -39.19
C VAL A 737 25.73 4.88 -37.70
N ILE A 738 26.62 4.10 -37.08
CA ILE A 738 26.60 3.81 -35.63
C ILE A 738 27.96 4.13 -35.01
N ARG A 739 28.00 5.17 -34.17
CA ARG A 739 29.21 5.62 -33.47
C ARG A 739 29.46 4.76 -32.22
N THR A 740 30.57 4.03 -32.21
CA THR A 740 31.01 3.26 -31.03
C THR A 740 32.02 4.07 -30.21
N ASN A 741 31.93 4.00 -28.87
CA ASN A 741 32.83 4.76 -27.98
C ASN A 741 34.27 4.17 -27.91
N ARG A 742 34.61 3.18 -28.75
CA ARG A 742 35.85 2.39 -28.66
C ARG A 742 37.09 3.16 -29.09
N GLU A 743 36.95 4.14 -29.99
CA GLU A 743 38.04 4.97 -30.52
C GLU A 743 38.11 6.38 -29.89
N ILE A 744 37.25 6.69 -28.91
CA ILE A 744 37.29 7.97 -28.22
C ILE A 744 38.49 7.99 -27.27
N ILE A 745 39.59 8.58 -27.73
CA ILE A 745 40.75 8.91 -26.89
C ILE A 745 40.34 10.07 -25.97
N ASP A 746 40.11 9.77 -24.68
CA ASP A 746 39.72 10.75 -23.65
C ASP A 746 40.94 11.61 -23.26
N ASP A 747 41.32 12.50 -24.16
CA ASP A 747 42.46 13.40 -23.97
C ASP A 747 42.02 14.65 -23.20
N THR A 748 42.76 14.99 -22.14
CA THR A 748 42.51 16.18 -21.29
C THR A 748 42.44 17.48 -22.08
N ALA A 749 42.98 17.50 -23.30
CA ALA A 749 42.96 18.63 -24.24
C ALA A 749 41.58 18.95 -24.87
N ARG A 750 40.53 18.13 -24.64
CA ARG A 750 39.20 18.33 -25.26
C ARG A 750 38.27 19.30 -24.51
N GLN A 751 38.65 19.77 -23.33
CA GLN A 751 37.92 20.77 -22.56
C GLN A 751 38.65 22.11 -22.61
N THR A 752 38.14 23.07 -23.38
CA THR A 752 38.83 24.36 -23.59
C THR A 752 38.63 25.38 -22.47
N LEU A 753 37.69 25.15 -21.55
CA LEU A 753 37.50 26.01 -20.38
C LEU A 753 38.64 25.80 -19.37
N ALA A 754 39.39 26.87 -19.08
CA ALA A 754 40.46 26.84 -18.09
C ALA A 754 39.91 26.56 -16.68
N THR A 755 40.67 25.85 -15.85
CA THR A 755 40.28 25.56 -14.46
C THR A 755 40.02 26.82 -13.64
N GLU A 756 40.76 27.89 -13.91
CA GLU A 756 40.61 29.19 -13.26
C GLU A 756 39.26 29.85 -13.62
N GLU A 757 38.82 29.77 -14.88
CA GLU A 757 37.50 30.27 -15.32
C GLU A 757 36.36 29.45 -14.72
N ILE A 758 36.51 28.12 -14.59
CA ILE A 758 35.54 27.26 -13.91
C ILE A 758 35.43 27.64 -12.43
N GLU A 759 36.54 27.97 -11.78
CA GLU A 759 36.55 28.43 -10.39
C GLU A 759 35.94 29.83 -10.23
N GLU A 760 36.19 30.74 -11.16
CA GLU A 760 35.57 32.06 -11.17
C GLU A 760 34.04 31.97 -11.37
N LEU A 761 33.59 31.13 -12.30
CA LEU A 761 32.16 30.86 -12.49
C LEU A 761 31.54 30.18 -11.26
N LYS A 762 32.24 29.27 -10.59
CA LYS A 762 31.78 28.70 -9.30
C LYS A 762 31.68 29.74 -8.19
N ARG A 763 32.53 30.78 -8.21
CA ARG A 763 32.50 31.89 -7.24
C ARG A 763 31.37 32.89 -7.51
N LYS A 764 30.88 33.00 -8.76
CA LYS A 764 29.80 33.93 -9.15
C LYS A 764 28.39 33.56 -8.67
N GLY A 765 28.20 32.42 -8.00
CA GLY A 765 26.94 32.11 -7.28
C GLY A 765 26.25 30.81 -7.70
N THR A 766 24.93 30.75 -7.53
CA THR A 766 24.07 29.54 -7.65
C THR A 766 23.42 29.42 -9.03
N SER A 767 23.18 30.56 -9.70
CA SER A 767 22.74 30.65 -11.11
C SER A 767 23.82 30.12 -12.07
N ALA A 768 25.08 30.24 -11.63
CA ALA A 768 26.26 29.81 -12.37
C ALA A 768 26.30 28.31 -12.64
N GLY A 769 25.56 27.45 -11.91
CA GLY A 769 25.56 26.02 -12.19
C GLY A 769 25.01 25.68 -13.58
N LYS A 770 23.89 26.30 -13.97
CA LYS A 770 23.26 26.10 -15.29
C LYS A 770 24.06 26.77 -16.40
N GLU A 771 24.55 27.98 -16.16
CA GLU A 771 25.44 28.69 -17.10
C GLU A 771 26.79 27.99 -17.29
N LEU A 772 27.35 27.39 -16.22
CA LEU A 772 28.58 26.61 -16.28
C LEU A 772 28.37 25.31 -17.03
N ILE A 773 27.24 24.62 -16.84
CA ILE A 773 26.92 23.42 -17.62
C ILE A 773 26.77 23.80 -19.10
N ALA A 774 26.07 24.88 -19.41
CA ALA A 774 25.93 25.38 -20.77
C ALA A 774 27.29 25.75 -21.40
N LYS A 775 28.14 26.50 -20.68
CA LYS A 775 29.50 26.83 -21.13
C LYS A 775 30.38 25.60 -21.31
N LEU A 776 30.31 24.64 -20.39
CA LEU A 776 31.06 23.39 -20.48
C LEU A 776 30.61 22.49 -21.64
N LEU A 777 29.33 22.55 -22.01
CA LEU A 777 28.82 21.84 -23.19
C LEU A 777 29.28 22.54 -24.48
N LEU A 778 29.25 23.88 -24.52
CA LEU A 778 29.72 24.69 -25.66
C LEU A 778 31.24 24.61 -25.86
N SER A 779 32.02 24.47 -24.80
CA SER A 779 33.49 24.45 -24.83
C SER A 779 34.09 23.04 -25.01
N HIS A 780 33.28 22.04 -25.34
CA HIS A 780 33.73 20.65 -25.46
C HIS A 780 33.95 20.29 -26.94
N THR A 781 35.21 20.18 -27.36
CA THR A 781 35.60 20.12 -28.79
C THR A 781 35.20 18.84 -29.53
N ALA A 782 34.87 17.77 -28.80
CA ALA A 782 34.46 16.48 -29.34
C ALA A 782 33.10 16.02 -28.77
N ILE A 783 32.18 16.96 -28.52
CA ILE A 783 30.87 16.64 -27.92
C ILE A 783 29.94 15.96 -28.93
N ASP A 784 30.10 16.32 -30.20
CA ASP A 784 29.54 15.72 -31.40
C ASP A 784 29.96 14.25 -31.59
N GLN A 785 31.17 13.88 -31.18
CA GLN A 785 31.66 12.49 -31.27
C GLN A 785 30.99 11.53 -30.26
N LYS A 786 30.19 12.03 -29.31
CA LYS A 786 29.53 11.21 -28.27
C LYS A 786 28.14 10.77 -28.74
N THR A 787 27.79 9.51 -28.47
CA THR A 787 26.40 9.03 -28.65
C THR A 787 25.43 9.80 -27.75
N GLU A 788 24.16 9.85 -28.12
CA GLU A 788 23.12 10.52 -27.33
C GLU A 788 23.02 10.00 -25.90
N TYR A 789 23.13 8.67 -25.71
CA TYR A 789 23.21 8.07 -24.38
C TYR A 789 24.43 8.54 -23.59
N SER A 790 25.61 8.64 -24.23
CA SER A 790 26.83 9.18 -23.62
C SER A 790 26.70 10.67 -23.28
N LEU A 791 26.00 11.44 -24.13
CA LEU A 791 25.77 12.87 -23.98
C LEU A 791 24.73 13.15 -22.87
N ALA A 792 23.64 12.39 -22.80
CA ALA A 792 22.66 12.43 -21.71
C ALA A 792 23.32 12.07 -20.37
N LYS A 793 24.12 10.99 -20.35
CA LYS A 793 24.93 10.61 -19.18
C LYS A 793 25.93 11.71 -18.79
N TYR A 794 26.56 12.37 -19.76
CA TYR A 794 27.49 13.48 -19.52
C TYR A 794 26.76 14.71 -18.95
N LYS A 795 25.62 15.10 -19.53
CA LYS A 795 24.73 16.17 -19.01
C LYS A 795 24.32 15.86 -17.59
N LEU A 796 23.79 14.67 -17.31
CA LEU A 796 23.36 14.26 -15.97
C LEU A 796 24.51 14.33 -14.95
N LEU A 797 25.71 13.85 -15.31
CA LEU A 797 26.89 13.95 -14.45
C LEU A 797 27.29 15.41 -14.15
N LYS A 798 27.20 16.32 -15.13
CA LYS A 798 27.54 17.75 -14.97
C LYS A 798 26.44 18.49 -14.20
N THR A 799 25.16 18.22 -14.48
CA THR A 799 23.99 18.64 -13.70
C THR A 799 24.15 18.27 -12.24
N LYS A 800 24.48 17.01 -11.94
CA LYS A 800 24.72 16.53 -10.59
C LYS A 800 25.95 17.15 -9.92
N LYS A 801 26.97 17.52 -10.70
CA LYS A 801 28.21 18.12 -10.19
C LYS A 801 28.05 19.59 -9.85
N TYR A 802 27.21 20.34 -10.58
CA TYR A 802 27.17 21.80 -10.52
C TYR A 802 25.83 22.40 -10.06
N ILE A 803 24.71 21.68 -10.11
CA ILE A 803 23.44 22.15 -9.55
C ILE A 803 23.36 21.84 -8.05
N ARG A 804 22.86 22.79 -7.26
CA ARG A 804 22.74 22.70 -5.80
C ARG A 804 21.33 22.30 -5.38
N ARG A 805 21.04 21.00 -5.35
CA ARG A 805 19.76 20.44 -4.90
C ARG A 805 19.94 19.57 -3.65
N PHE A 806 18.94 19.55 -2.78
CA PHE A 806 18.88 18.66 -1.62
C PHE A 806 17.43 18.21 -1.36
N THR A 807 17.26 17.06 -0.71
CA THR A 807 15.96 16.53 -0.31
C THR A 807 15.97 16.35 1.20
N ILE A 808 14.89 16.72 1.86
CA ILE A 808 14.73 16.51 3.31
C ILE A 808 14.00 15.20 3.50
N LEU A 809 14.55 14.31 4.31
CA LEU A 809 13.97 13.00 4.64
C LEU A 809 13.64 12.98 6.14
N PRO A 810 12.60 12.22 6.56
CA PRO A 810 12.42 11.96 7.99
C PRO A 810 13.62 11.17 8.50
N LEU A 811 14.04 11.44 9.75
CA LEU A 811 15.11 10.71 10.39
C LEU A 811 14.53 9.56 11.21
N ASP A 812 14.72 8.34 10.72
CA ASP A 812 14.41 7.09 11.42
C ASP A 812 15.71 6.29 11.69
N VAL A 813 15.62 5.23 12.49
CA VAL A 813 16.79 4.40 12.83
C VAL A 813 17.45 3.77 11.59
N PRO A 814 16.69 3.21 10.61
CA PRO A 814 17.27 2.73 9.36
C PRO A 814 18.04 3.81 8.58
N GLN A 815 17.48 5.01 8.42
CA GLN A 815 18.11 6.11 7.68
C GLN A 815 19.40 6.58 8.37
N LEU A 816 19.42 6.63 9.71
CA LEU A 816 20.62 6.91 10.50
C LEU A 816 21.69 5.82 10.29
N ALA A 817 21.31 4.54 10.36
CA ALA A 817 22.21 3.42 10.10
C ALA A 817 22.79 3.50 8.67
N GLN A 818 21.96 3.83 7.67
CA GLN A 818 22.41 3.95 6.28
C GLN A 818 23.47 5.03 6.14
N TRP A 819 23.20 6.20 6.72
CA TRP A 819 24.10 7.33 6.69
C TRP A 819 25.44 7.01 7.37
N LEU A 820 25.39 6.28 8.49
CA LEU A 820 26.60 5.85 9.19
C LEU A 820 27.44 4.86 8.36
N LEU A 821 26.78 3.93 7.66
CA LEU A 821 27.42 2.96 6.77
C LEU A 821 28.03 3.60 5.50
N GLU A 822 27.29 4.49 4.85
CA GLU A 822 27.64 5.00 3.51
C GLU A 822 28.50 6.28 3.55
N ASP A 823 28.16 7.21 4.45
CA ASP A 823 28.70 8.59 4.44
C ASP A 823 29.59 8.92 5.64
N ARG A 824 29.55 8.12 6.71
CA ARG A 824 30.39 8.30 7.92
C ARG A 824 31.30 7.11 8.17
N ASP A 825 31.31 6.60 9.39
CA ASP A 825 32.25 5.61 9.88
C ASP A 825 31.46 4.35 10.25
N SER A 826 31.44 3.39 9.32
CA SER A 826 30.72 2.11 9.45
C SER A 826 31.22 1.29 10.64
N SER A 827 32.50 1.44 11.01
CA SER A 827 33.10 0.68 12.11
C SER A 827 32.47 1.01 13.46
N LYS A 828 31.97 2.24 13.65
CA LYS A 828 31.30 2.68 14.88
C LYS A 828 29.99 1.97 15.17
N ILE A 829 29.37 1.39 14.15
CA ILE A 829 28.13 0.62 14.25
C ILE A 829 28.38 -0.86 13.94
N LEU A 830 29.62 -1.33 14.07
CA LEU A 830 30.02 -2.70 13.77
C LEU A 830 29.61 -3.16 12.36
N GLU A 831 29.58 -2.20 11.42
CA GLU A 831 29.12 -2.41 10.03
C GLU A 831 27.72 -3.04 9.93
N MET A 832 26.89 -2.83 10.96
CA MET A 832 25.56 -3.42 11.08
C MET A 832 24.62 -2.82 10.03
N ARG A 833 24.15 -3.68 9.12
CA ARG A 833 23.21 -3.34 8.05
C ARG A 833 21.76 -3.32 8.56
N HIS A 834 20.90 -2.63 7.82
CA HIS A 834 19.49 -2.42 8.18
C HIS A 834 18.76 -3.73 8.48
N GLU A 835 18.96 -4.73 7.63
CA GLU A 835 18.30 -6.00 7.76
C GLU A 835 18.83 -6.79 8.96
N LEU A 836 20.12 -6.69 9.29
CA LEU A 836 20.69 -7.37 10.47
C LEU A 836 20.30 -6.69 11.77
N MET A 837 20.21 -5.36 11.78
CA MET A 837 19.63 -4.60 12.89
C MET A 837 18.18 -5.03 13.14
N ALA A 838 17.38 -5.11 12.07
CA ALA A 838 15.99 -5.56 12.17
C ALA A 838 15.87 -7.04 12.61
N LEU A 839 16.69 -7.93 12.04
CA LEU A 839 16.69 -9.35 12.41
C LEU A 839 17.12 -9.55 13.86
N THR A 840 18.11 -8.80 14.36
CA THR A 840 18.54 -8.87 15.76
C THR A 840 17.38 -8.55 16.71
N GLY A 841 16.63 -7.47 16.43
CA GLY A 841 15.43 -7.14 17.22
C GLY A 841 14.29 -8.15 17.09
N CYS A 842 14.05 -8.70 15.89
CA CYS A 842 13.01 -9.72 15.68
C CYS A 842 13.34 -11.03 16.42
N TRP A 843 14.58 -11.50 16.31
CA TRP A 843 15.00 -12.77 16.91
C TRP A 843 15.24 -12.67 18.40
N ALA A 844 15.46 -11.48 18.96
CA ALA A 844 15.42 -11.24 20.40
C ALA A 844 13.99 -11.00 20.93
N ASP A 845 12.96 -11.18 20.08
CA ASP A 845 11.54 -10.95 20.39
C ASP A 845 11.27 -9.57 21.00
N VAL A 846 11.85 -8.53 20.40
CA VAL A 846 11.68 -7.15 20.86
C VAL A 846 10.38 -6.58 20.30
N HIS A 847 9.45 -6.25 21.19
CA HIS A 847 8.12 -5.72 20.87
C HIS A 847 7.58 -4.82 21.99
N PHE A 848 6.49 -4.09 21.74
CA PHE A 848 5.77 -3.38 22.79
C PHE A 848 4.96 -4.36 23.65
N GLY A 849 5.28 -4.45 24.94
CA GLY A 849 4.68 -5.38 25.90
C GLY A 849 3.48 -4.86 26.67
N GLY A 850 2.90 -3.70 26.31
CA GLY A 850 1.69 -3.15 26.94
C GLY A 850 1.92 -2.14 28.07
N VAL A 851 0.84 -1.47 28.50
CA VAL A 851 0.83 -0.50 29.62
C VAL A 851 0.59 -1.26 30.93
N PRO A 852 1.21 -0.87 32.07
CA PRO A 852 0.97 -1.53 33.35
C PRO A 852 -0.51 -1.53 33.73
N CYS A 853 -1.06 -2.67 34.15
CA CYS A 853 -2.41 -2.72 34.72
C CYS A 853 -2.38 -2.27 36.19
N GLU A 854 -3.24 -1.32 36.57
CA GLU A 854 -3.34 -0.86 37.96
C GLU A 854 -3.72 -2.03 38.89
N GLY A 855 -2.92 -2.24 39.95
CA GLY A 855 -3.17 -3.26 40.97
C GLY A 855 -2.50 -4.62 40.77
N SER A 856 -1.70 -4.84 39.71
CA SER A 856 -0.91 -6.07 39.57
C SER A 856 0.50 -5.91 40.20
N GLU A 857 0.84 -6.74 41.19
CA GLU A 857 2.15 -6.70 41.87
C GLU A 857 3.26 -7.49 41.11
N GLY A 858 3.04 -7.86 39.85
CA GLY A 858 4.02 -8.58 39.00
C GLY A 858 4.50 -7.75 37.80
N SER A 859 5.71 -8.04 37.30
CA SER A 859 6.28 -7.47 36.08
C SER A 859 5.46 -7.90 34.84
N GLN A 860 4.31 -7.28 34.60
CA GLN A 860 3.49 -7.51 33.42
C GLN A 860 3.90 -6.56 32.28
N GLY A 861 4.99 -6.90 31.60
CA GLY A 861 5.48 -6.18 30.43
C GLY A 861 6.87 -6.67 30.04
N GLY A 862 7.24 -6.53 28.77
CA GLY A 862 8.51 -7.06 28.29
C GLY A 862 9.71 -6.30 28.89
N ARG A 863 10.75 -7.07 29.28
CA ARG A 863 12.01 -6.55 29.81
C ARG A 863 13.16 -7.22 29.08
N TRP A 864 13.98 -6.45 28.38
CA TRP A 864 15.05 -6.97 27.53
C TRP A 864 16.42 -6.63 28.07
N LEU A 865 17.35 -7.57 27.90
CA LEU A 865 18.76 -7.36 28.16
C LEU A 865 19.44 -6.99 26.83
N VAL A 866 20.23 -5.92 26.83
CA VAL A 866 20.95 -5.45 25.64
C VAL A 866 22.42 -5.23 25.96
N VAL A 867 23.29 -5.70 25.06
CA VAL A 867 24.73 -5.38 25.07
C VAL A 867 25.04 -4.68 23.76
N ASP A 868 25.40 -3.40 23.81
CA ASP A 868 25.50 -2.53 22.64
C ASP A 868 26.81 -1.72 22.60
N ASP A 869 27.69 -2.06 21.66
CA ASP A 869 28.89 -1.28 21.32
C ASP A 869 28.71 -0.44 20.03
N THR A 870 27.52 -0.40 19.45
CA THR A 870 27.20 0.35 18.21
C THR A 870 26.94 1.86 18.45
N GLY A 871 27.32 2.38 19.62
CA GLY A 871 27.11 3.78 20.00
C GLY A 871 25.65 4.14 20.30
N GLY A 872 24.80 3.15 20.55
CA GLY A 872 23.37 3.29 20.83
C GLY A 872 22.45 2.99 19.64
N LEU A 873 22.97 2.48 18.51
CA LEU A 873 22.15 2.16 17.33
C LEU A 873 21.20 0.98 17.61
N LEU A 874 21.71 -0.10 18.23
CA LEU A 874 20.88 -1.24 18.61
C LEU A 874 19.84 -0.83 19.66
N VAL A 875 20.23 -0.02 20.64
CA VAL A 875 19.30 0.55 21.64
C VAL A 875 18.22 1.39 20.98
N ALA A 876 18.56 2.22 19.99
CA ALA A 876 17.59 3.00 19.22
C ALA A 876 16.60 2.09 18.47
N ALA A 877 17.11 1.06 17.78
CA ALA A 877 16.27 0.12 17.04
C ALA A 877 15.31 -0.66 17.95
N MET A 878 15.75 -1.03 19.15
CA MET A 878 14.90 -1.67 20.15
C MET A 878 13.85 -0.70 20.71
N ALA A 879 14.25 0.54 21.03
CA ALA A 879 13.32 1.56 21.52
C ALA A 879 12.26 1.96 20.48
N GLU A 880 12.61 2.00 19.20
CA GLU A 880 11.67 2.27 18.10
C GLU A 880 10.61 1.17 18.01
N ARG A 881 11.02 -0.11 18.14
CA ARG A 881 10.10 -1.27 18.18
C ARG A 881 9.16 -1.30 19.38
N MET A 882 9.57 -0.68 20.48
CA MET A 882 8.77 -0.55 21.70
C MET A 882 7.94 0.74 21.73
N ASP A 883 7.97 1.58 20.68
CA ASP A 883 7.30 2.89 20.65
C ASP A 883 7.76 3.85 21.77
N ILE A 884 9.04 3.77 22.16
CA ILE A 884 9.67 4.58 23.23
C ILE A 884 10.57 5.68 22.64
N LEU A 885 11.10 5.48 21.43
CA LEU A 885 12.14 6.34 20.88
C LEU A 885 11.66 7.77 20.59
N HIS A 886 10.39 7.95 20.20
CA HIS A 886 9.85 9.24 19.80
C HIS A 886 8.92 9.82 20.89
N PRO A 887 9.13 11.07 21.34
CA PRO A 887 8.19 11.73 22.23
C PRO A 887 6.81 11.89 21.55
N LYS A 888 5.73 11.49 22.23
CA LYS A 888 4.37 11.71 21.75
C LYS A 888 3.99 13.19 21.97
N PRO A 889 3.34 13.86 21.00
CA PRO A 889 2.83 15.21 21.21
C PRO A 889 1.82 15.19 22.38
N GLU A 890 1.96 16.13 23.32
CA GLU A 890 1.07 16.22 24.49
C GLU A 890 -0.38 16.39 24.02
N GLU A 891 -1.24 15.43 24.34
CA GLU A 891 -2.67 15.70 24.46
C GLU A 891 -2.83 16.62 25.67
N GLU A 892 -3.38 17.82 25.47
CA GLU A 892 -3.81 18.71 26.56
C GLU A 892 -4.90 17.98 27.35
N THR A 893 -4.48 17.17 28.32
CA THR A 893 -5.36 16.46 29.24
C THR A 893 -5.80 17.45 30.31
N THR A 894 -7.01 17.97 30.13
CA THR A 894 -7.79 18.62 31.17
C THR A 894 -8.20 17.59 32.21
N ASP A 895 -7.28 17.17 33.09
CA ASP A 895 -7.66 16.47 34.32
C ASP A 895 -6.61 16.68 35.41
N ALA A 896 -6.87 17.71 36.23
CA ALA A 896 -6.34 17.81 37.58
C ALA A 896 -7.52 17.96 38.55
N THR A 897 -8.34 16.92 38.66
CA THR A 897 -9.09 16.66 39.90
C THR A 897 -8.10 16.21 40.97
N MET A 898 -7.53 17.18 41.68
CA MET A 898 -7.08 16.96 43.05
C MET A 898 -8.00 17.74 43.97
N THR A 899 -8.91 17.00 44.59
CA THR A 899 -9.61 17.38 45.82
C THR A 899 -8.62 17.87 46.87
N GLU A 900 -8.73 19.14 47.27
CA GLU A 900 -8.33 19.59 48.61
C GLU A 900 -9.57 20.07 49.38
N PRO A 901 -9.64 19.78 50.70
CA PRO A 901 -10.77 20.18 51.52
C PRO A 901 -10.70 21.68 51.85
N ALA A 902 -11.87 22.31 51.84
CA ALA A 902 -12.08 23.70 52.18
C ALA A 902 -11.54 24.06 53.57
N THR A 903 -10.79 25.17 53.65
CA THR A 903 -10.81 26.05 54.83
C THR A 903 -10.77 27.51 54.39
N ASN A 904 -11.60 28.30 55.09
CA ASN A 904 -11.99 29.68 54.82
C ASN A 904 -10.94 30.75 55.20
N VAL A 905 -11.31 32.00 54.87
CA VAL A 905 -10.83 33.32 55.35
C VAL A 905 -9.78 33.95 54.41
N GLY A 906 -9.95 35.14 53.81
CA GLY A 906 -10.94 36.21 53.87
C GLY A 906 -10.28 37.52 53.39
N SER A 907 -11.07 38.46 52.85
CA SER A 907 -10.78 39.91 52.63
C SER A 907 -9.73 40.26 51.55
N GLN A 908 -9.73 41.38 50.82
CA GLN A 908 -10.66 42.48 50.49
C GLN A 908 -9.95 43.32 49.39
N ASP A 909 -10.74 44.09 48.63
CA ASP A 909 -10.41 45.38 47.98
C ASP A 909 -9.70 45.50 46.61
N GLN A 910 -10.55 45.79 45.61
CA GLN A 910 -10.66 47.03 44.80
C GLN A 910 -9.61 47.45 43.72
N PRO A 911 -10.08 48.16 42.67
CA PRO A 911 -9.45 48.25 41.35
C PRO A 911 -8.79 49.62 41.07
N LYS A 912 -7.86 49.71 40.10
CA LYS A 912 -7.52 50.98 39.44
C LYS A 912 -7.14 50.81 37.96
N ASP A 913 -7.69 51.76 37.20
CA ASP A 913 -7.62 51.98 35.76
C ASP A 913 -6.28 52.54 35.23
N ALA A 914 -6.11 52.27 33.93
CA ALA A 914 -5.63 53.14 32.84
C ALA A 914 -4.13 53.46 32.60
N SER A 915 -3.78 53.15 31.35
CA SER A 915 -3.03 53.95 30.34
C SER A 915 -1.51 53.80 30.16
N GLU A 916 -1.18 53.46 28.90
CA GLU A 916 -0.01 53.82 28.08
C GLU A 916 1.37 53.21 28.38
N THR A 917 1.87 52.36 27.47
CA THR A 917 2.88 52.66 26.41
C THR A 917 3.59 51.36 26.02
N ILE A 918 3.55 50.96 24.74
CA ILE A 918 4.20 49.74 24.24
C ILE A 918 5.69 50.03 23.96
N ASN A 919 6.57 49.37 24.71
CA ASN A 919 8.00 49.21 24.40
C ASN A 919 8.32 47.69 24.28
N PRO A 920 8.87 47.20 23.16
CA PRO A 920 9.17 45.79 22.97
C PRO A 920 10.58 45.46 23.45
N SER A 921 10.79 45.35 24.76
CA SER A 921 12.06 44.85 25.31
C SER A 921 11.95 44.44 26.78
N GLN A 922 11.16 43.42 27.08
CA GLN A 922 11.32 42.60 28.28
C GLN A 922 10.57 41.28 28.09
N ALA A 923 11.30 40.26 27.66
CA ALA A 923 10.81 38.88 27.68
C ALA A 923 10.43 38.55 29.13
N GLN A 924 9.13 38.40 29.37
CA GLN A 924 8.59 37.97 30.65
C GLN A 924 9.18 36.62 31.02
N SER A 925 9.91 36.59 32.13
CA SER A 925 10.26 35.37 32.83
C SER A 925 8.98 34.68 33.27
N GLN A 926 8.49 33.72 32.49
CA GLN A 926 7.46 32.78 32.93
C GLN A 926 8.00 32.08 34.19
N GLN A 927 7.43 32.40 35.35
CA GLN A 927 7.68 31.70 36.58
C GLN A 927 7.20 30.24 36.42
N LYS A 928 8.12 29.32 36.13
CA LYS A 928 7.86 27.88 36.17
C LYS A 928 7.30 27.52 37.54
N ARG A 929 6.04 27.05 37.58
CA ARG A 929 5.43 26.41 38.74
C ARG A 929 6.40 25.35 39.27
N ARG A 930 6.87 25.51 40.51
CA ARG A 930 7.75 24.53 41.16
C ARG A 930 6.91 23.32 41.55
N HIS A 931 7.02 22.24 40.78
CA HIS A 931 6.49 20.94 41.18
C HIS A 931 7.04 20.53 42.56
N PRO A 932 6.25 19.83 43.38
CA PRO A 932 6.70 19.31 44.66
C PRO A 932 7.92 18.41 44.45
N ARG A 933 8.97 18.62 45.26
CA ARG A 933 10.21 17.84 45.15
C ARG A 933 9.95 16.41 45.62
N LYS A 934 9.95 15.47 44.67
CA LYS A 934 10.00 14.03 44.93
C LYS A 934 11.18 13.68 45.84
N SER A 935 11.02 12.62 46.63
CA SER A 935 12.08 12.08 47.51
C SER A 935 13.36 11.80 46.71
N ASP A 936 14.54 11.98 47.32
CA ASP A 936 15.81 11.59 46.69
C ASP A 936 15.91 10.09 46.41
N PHE A 937 15.08 9.27 47.05
CA PHE A 937 15.01 7.82 46.86
C PHE A 937 13.93 7.39 45.87
N ASP A 938 13.20 8.33 45.27
CA ASP A 938 12.24 8.02 44.22
C ASP A 938 12.99 7.55 42.96
N VAL A 939 12.62 6.37 42.46
CA VAL A 939 13.26 5.75 41.29
C VAL A 939 12.42 6.08 40.06
N PRO A 940 12.97 6.75 39.04
CA PRO A 940 12.19 7.25 37.91
C PRO A 940 11.93 6.19 36.82
N TYR A 941 12.14 4.89 37.09
CA TYR A 941 11.99 3.85 36.08
C TYR A 941 10.58 3.29 36.06
N VAL A 942 10.06 3.02 34.86
CA VAL A 942 8.77 2.36 34.68
C VAL A 942 8.90 0.86 34.91
N SER A 943 7.78 0.19 35.20
CA SER A 943 7.73 -1.25 35.48
C SER A 943 7.66 -2.13 34.22
N THR A 944 7.37 -1.56 33.05
CA THR A 944 7.13 -2.30 31.79
C THR A 944 7.87 -1.68 30.61
N ASN A 945 8.14 -2.48 29.57
CA ASN A 945 8.84 -2.05 28.35
C ASN A 945 10.22 -1.45 28.66
N THR A 946 11.00 -2.18 29.44
CA THR A 946 12.30 -1.72 29.91
C THR A 946 13.44 -2.42 29.19
N MET A 947 14.53 -1.67 28.98
CA MET A 947 15.78 -2.17 28.43
C MET A 947 16.89 -2.00 29.45
N THR A 948 17.54 -3.09 29.84
CA THR A 948 18.75 -3.03 30.66
C THR A 948 19.97 -3.13 29.75
N LEU A 949 20.73 -2.03 29.65
CA LEU A 949 21.93 -1.94 28.82
C LEU A 949 23.17 -2.28 29.64
N ILE A 950 23.82 -3.40 29.31
CA ILE A 950 25.13 -3.74 29.86
C ILE A 950 26.21 -3.09 29.00
N HIS A 951 27.15 -2.39 29.64
CA HIS A 951 28.27 -1.72 28.95
C HIS A 951 29.62 -1.91 29.67
N SER A 952 30.71 -1.76 28.92
CA SER A 952 32.09 -1.88 29.40
C SER A 952 32.72 -0.59 29.89
N ASN A 953 32.18 0.56 29.47
CA ASN A 953 32.74 1.87 29.78
C ASN A 953 32.29 2.40 31.16
N THR A 954 32.97 3.40 31.71
CA THR A 954 32.52 4.10 32.93
C THR A 954 31.16 4.78 32.76
N GLN A 955 30.82 5.18 31.53
CA GLN A 955 29.52 5.68 31.12
C GLN A 955 29.08 4.98 29.83
N PRO A 956 27.79 4.68 29.65
CA PRO A 956 27.31 4.01 28.44
C PRO A 956 27.51 4.90 27.20
N ASN A 957 28.01 4.30 26.11
CA ASN A 957 28.21 4.98 24.84
C ASN A 957 26.88 5.05 24.06
N LEU A 958 26.12 6.12 24.29
CA LEU A 958 24.80 6.35 23.69
C LEU A 958 24.78 7.61 22.81
N VAL A 959 25.90 7.92 22.15
CA VAL A 959 26.08 9.17 21.39
C VAL A 959 25.07 9.30 20.25
N LEU A 960 24.66 8.19 19.63
CA LEU A 960 23.71 8.21 18.51
C LEU A 960 22.28 8.57 18.94
N LEU A 961 21.92 8.37 20.21
CA LEU A 961 20.58 8.72 20.69
C LEU A 961 20.32 10.23 20.71
N LYS A 962 21.36 11.06 20.60
CA LYS A 962 21.22 12.52 20.44
C LYS A 962 20.46 12.90 19.17
N TYR A 963 20.57 12.09 18.12
CA TYR A 963 19.81 12.29 16.89
C TYR A 963 18.29 12.12 17.08
N PHE A 964 17.88 11.50 18.18
CA PHE A 964 16.48 11.34 18.59
C PHE A 964 16.13 12.21 19.79
N ASN A 965 16.83 13.34 19.98
CA ASN A 965 16.62 14.29 21.08
C ASN A 965 16.82 13.72 22.50
N TYR A 966 17.55 12.61 22.65
CA TYR A 966 17.91 12.05 23.95
C TYR A 966 19.35 12.40 24.34
N ASP A 967 19.50 13.23 25.38
CA ASP A 967 20.81 13.54 25.97
C ASP A 967 21.08 12.69 27.21
N ASN A 968 21.90 11.65 27.04
CA ASN A 968 22.36 10.78 28.12
C ASN A 968 23.33 11.49 29.10
N THR A 969 23.93 12.61 28.71
CA THR A 969 24.90 13.32 29.57
C THR A 969 24.23 14.24 30.59
N ASN A 970 22.95 14.57 30.39
CA ASN A 970 22.19 15.40 31.32
C ASN A 970 21.39 14.54 32.32
N PRO A 971 21.84 14.40 33.58
CA PRO A 971 21.15 13.59 34.58
C PRO A 971 19.85 14.21 35.10
N ASN A 972 19.53 15.46 34.73
CA ASN A 972 18.28 16.13 35.06
C ASN A 972 17.66 16.67 33.76
N GLN A 973 17.15 15.76 32.92
CA GLN A 973 16.49 16.15 31.68
C GLN A 973 15.32 17.13 31.98
N PRO A 974 15.13 18.16 31.15
CA PRO A 974 14.01 19.09 31.30
C PRO A 974 12.69 18.35 31.07
N TYR A 975 11.65 18.71 31.82
CA TYR A 975 10.30 18.21 31.59
C TYR A 975 9.67 18.86 30.34
N PRO A 976 8.89 18.13 29.53
CA PRO A 976 8.59 16.70 29.62
C PRO A 976 9.82 15.81 29.37
N TYR A 977 9.96 14.73 30.15
CA TYR A 977 11.09 13.80 30.02
C TYR A 977 11.03 13.06 28.69
N HIS A 978 12.20 12.79 28.09
CA HIS A 978 12.26 11.83 27.00
C HIS A 978 11.92 10.42 27.55
N PRO A 979 11.06 9.61 26.90
CA PRO A 979 10.64 8.30 27.44
C PRO A 979 11.80 7.34 27.74
N LEU A 980 12.86 7.36 26.93
CA LEU A 980 14.11 6.64 27.23
C LEU A 980 14.70 6.92 28.63
N ALA A 981 14.48 8.09 29.21
CA ALA A 981 14.99 8.40 30.56
C ALA A 981 14.38 7.52 31.65
N THR A 982 13.20 6.94 31.40
CA THR A 982 12.47 6.07 32.33
C THR A 982 12.49 4.60 31.92
N ASN A 983 12.78 4.30 30.66
CA ASN A 983 12.73 2.95 30.10
C ASN A 983 14.12 2.31 29.86
N LEU A 984 15.19 3.10 29.84
CA LEU A 984 16.57 2.63 29.64
C LEU A 984 17.35 2.61 30.95
N MET A 985 17.76 1.43 31.39
CA MET A 985 18.52 1.18 32.61
C MET A 985 19.96 0.75 32.29
N PRO A 986 20.94 1.66 32.27
CA PRO A 986 22.34 1.30 32.03
C PRO A 986 23.03 0.70 33.27
N ILE A 987 23.79 -0.37 33.07
CA ILE A 987 24.60 -1.05 34.08
C ILE A 987 25.99 -1.38 33.50
N SER A 988 27.05 -1.19 34.28
CA SER A 988 28.39 -1.61 33.87
C SER A 988 28.65 -3.09 34.17
N TRP A 989 29.59 -3.72 33.44
CA TRP A 989 30.02 -5.09 33.77
C TRP A 989 30.54 -5.22 35.22
N LEU A 990 31.23 -4.21 35.75
CA LEU A 990 31.66 -4.18 37.16
C LEU A 990 30.47 -4.26 38.11
N GLN A 991 29.47 -3.41 37.90
CA GLN A 991 28.25 -3.40 38.72
C GLN A 991 27.42 -4.68 38.60
N LEU A 992 27.44 -5.33 37.43
CA LEU A 992 26.74 -6.60 37.24
C LEU A 992 27.46 -7.76 37.96
N LEU A 993 28.78 -7.85 37.82
CA LEU A 993 29.57 -9.00 38.29
C LEU A 993 29.97 -8.87 39.76
N ALA A 994 30.56 -7.72 40.13
CA ALA A 994 31.11 -7.44 41.45
C ALA A 994 30.59 -6.09 41.99
N PRO A 995 29.30 -5.99 42.34
CA PRO A 995 28.68 -4.74 42.77
C PRO A 995 29.28 -4.16 44.05
N GLU A 996 29.83 -5.00 44.93
CA GLU A 996 30.50 -4.58 46.18
C GLU A 996 31.82 -3.84 45.92
N GLU A 997 32.42 -3.98 44.73
CA GLU A 997 33.61 -3.23 44.31
C GLU A 997 33.25 -1.86 43.70
N ASP A 998 31.97 -1.61 43.39
CA ASP A 998 31.51 -0.31 42.91
C ASP A 998 31.13 0.61 44.09
N ASP A 999 31.91 1.68 44.26
CA ASP A 999 31.68 2.68 45.30
C ASP A 999 30.26 3.28 45.30
N SER A 1000 29.60 3.32 44.12
CA SER A 1000 28.26 3.90 43.99
C SER A 1000 27.13 2.97 44.39
N TYR A 1001 27.41 1.67 44.54
CA TYR A 1001 26.51 0.64 45.05
C TYR A 1001 26.81 0.31 46.53
N ALA A 1002 28.08 0.03 46.87
CA ALA A 1002 28.49 -0.48 48.19
C ALA A 1002 28.34 0.55 49.33
N ASN A 1003 28.63 1.83 49.06
CA ASN A 1003 28.58 2.87 50.08
C ASN A 1003 27.14 3.33 50.34
N ASN A 1004 26.72 3.42 51.60
CA ASN A 1004 25.41 3.93 51.97
C ASN A 1004 25.18 5.39 51.51
N ALA A 1005 23.92 5.74 51.25
CA ALA A 1005 23.54 7.09 50.87
C ALA A 1005 24.00 8.09 51.96
N PRO A 1006 24.59 9.25 51.58
CA PRO A 1006 25.07 10.21 52.57
C PRO A 1006 23.91 10.74 53.41
N GLU A 1007 24.04 10.69 54.73
CA GLU A 1007 23.06 11.17 55.71
C GLU A 1007 23.50 12.50 56.32
N ALA A 1008 22.59 13.47 56.36
CA ALA A 1008 22.79 14.76 57.00
C ALA A 1008 21.43 15.25 57.52
N THR A 1009 21.41 15.88 58.69
CA THR A 1009 20.17 16.43 59.23
C THR A 1009 19.69 17.63 58.39
N PRO A 1010 18.37 17.89 58.32
CA PRO A 1010 17.82 19.02 57.56
C PRO A 1010 18.46 20.37 57.92
N GLU A 1011 18.82 20.55 59.20
CA GLU A 1011 19.50 21.73 59.74
C GLU A 1011 20.91 21.90 59.16
N VAL A 1012 21.68 20.80 59.07
CA VAL A 1012 23.02 20.80 58.47
C VAL A 1012 22.95 21.08 56.97
N ILE A 1013 21.95 20.54 56.27
CA ILE A 1013 21.76 20.75 54.82
C ILE A 1013 21.37 22.21 54.53
N ALA A 1014 20.59 22.84 55.40
CA ALA A 1014 20.23 24.25 55.29
C ALA A 1014 21.44 25.18 55.43
N SER A 1015 22.44 24.79 56.24
CA SER A 1015 23.68 25.54 56.44
C SER A 1015 24.65 25.50 55.24
N TRP A 1016 24.44 24.59 54.28
CA TRP A 1016 25.37 24.38 53.17
C TRP A 1016 25.15 25.35 52.01
N LYS A 1017 26.26 25.74 51.36
CA LYS A 1017 26.24 26.48 50.08
C LYS A 1017 25.40 25.72 49.03
N THR A 1018 24.72 26.45 48.14
CA THR A 1018 23.80 25.90 47.11
C THR A 1018 24.40 24.74 46.31
N ASN A 1019 25.67 24.84 45.90
CA ASN A 1019 26.36 23.77 45.17
C ASN A 1019 26.56 22.50 46.01
N ARG A 1020 26.92 22.64 47.29
CA ARG A 1020 27.10 21.50 48.20
C ARG A 1020 25.77 20.79 48.49
N ARG A 1021 24.70 21.57 48.69
CA ARG A 1021 23.33 21.04 48.83
C ARG A 1021 22.86 20.32 47.57
N GLY A 1022 23.09 20.90 46.37
CA GLY A 1022 22.76 20.25 45.10
C GLY A 1022 23.51 18.93 44.88
N ASN A 1023 24.80 18.89 45.22
CA ASN A 1023 25.62 17.68 45.12
C ASN A 1023 25.18 16.59 46.09
N TYR A 1024 24.74 16.94 47.31
CA TYR A 1024 24.21 15.99 48.28
C TYR A 1024 22.99 15.23 47.75
N HIS A 1025 21.95 15.95 47.29
CA HIS A 1025 20.74 15.36 46.71
C HIS A 1025 21.04 14.58 45.41
N ARG A 1026 22.02 15.03 44.61
CA ARG A 1026 22.46 14.31 43.41
C ARG A 1026 23.11 12.97 43.74
N LYS A 1027 23.93 12.91 44.80
CA LYS A 1027 24.57 11.67 45.26
C LYS A 1027 23.53 10.65 45.74
N ARG A 1028 22.53 11.08 46.52
CA ARG A 1028 21.43 10.21 47.00
C ARG A 1028 20.57 9.66 45.86
N ARG A 1029 20.15 10.50 44.91
CA ARG A 1029 19.43 10.07 43.70
C ARG A 1029 20.24 9.14 42.80
N ARG A 1030 21.56 9.34 42.71
CA ARG A 1030 22.46 8.43 41.97
C ARG A 1030 22.53 7.08 42.67
N TRP A 1031 22.74 7.07 43.98
CA TRP A 1031 22.77 5.84 44.79
C TRP A 1031 21.48 5.03 44.65
N ALA A 1032 20.32 5.67 44.81
CA ALA A 1032 19.01 5.00 44.70
C ALA A 1032 18.80 4.36 43.32
N ARG A 1033 19.17 5.08 42.23
CA ARG A 1033 19.10 4.56 40.86
C ARG A 1033 20.06 3.40 40.61
N VAL A 1034 21.32 3.53 41.02
CA VAL A 1034 22.34 2.47 40.82
C VAL A 1034 21.91 1.20 41.54
N ARG A 1035 21.50 1.32 42.81
CA ARG A 1035 21.05 0.18 43.61
C ARG A 1035 19.84 -0.52 42.99
N HIS A 1036 18.83 0.26 42.59
CA HIS A 1036 17.66 -0.30 41.89
C HIS A 1036 18.05 -1.04 40.61
N VAL A 1037 18.89 -0.45 39.74
CA VAL A 1037 19.29 -1.09 38.48
C VAL A 1037 20.08 -2.37 38.74
N VAL A 1038 21.02 -2.37 39.69
CA VAL A 1038 21.83 -3.55 40.03
C VAL A 1038 20.96 -4.66 40.61
N ASP A 1039 20.15 -4.35 41.64
CA ASP A 1039 19.31 -5.33 42.34
C ASP A 1039 18.29 -5.97 41.39
N THR A 1040 17.60 -5.16 40.59
CA THR A 1040 16.62 -5.66 39.62
C THR A 1040 17.27 -6.43 38.48
N THR A 1041 18.50 -6.07 38.05
CA THR A 1041 19.20 -6.81 36.98
C THR A 1041 19.67 -8.18 37.48
N ARG A 1042 20.24 -8.25 38.69
CA ARG A 1042 20.70 -9.52 39.28
C ARG A 1042 19.55 -10.44 39.70
N ALA A 1043 18.34 -9.90 39.90
CA ALA A 1043 17.13 -10.70 40.09
C ALA A 1043 16.74 -11.53 38.84
N GLY A 1044 17.23 -11.17 37.65
CA GLY A 1044 16.95 -11.89 36.41
C GLY A 1044 15.51 -11.73 35.89
N GLY A 1045 15.03 -12.71 35.12
CA GLY A 1045 13.68 -12.72 34.55
C GLY A 1045 13.54 -11.95 33.23
N PHE A 1046 14.62 -11.77 32.48
CA PHE A 1046 14.59 -11.06 31.20
C PHE A 1046 13.91 -11.88 30.10
N SER A 1047 13.04 -11.21 29.32
CA SER A 1047 12.23 -11.81 28.25
C SER A 1047 13.03 -12.16 27.00
N GLY A 1048 14.18 -11.51 26.77
CA GLY A 1048 15.06 -11.75 25.62
C GLY A 1048 16.41 -11.04 25.74
N LEU A 1049 17.37 -11.46 24.91
CA LEU A 1049 18.72 -10.92 24.85
C LEU A 1049 19.08 -10.48 23.43
N ALA A 1050 19.47 -9.21 23.26
CA ALA A 1050 20.00 -8.66 22.01
C ALA A 1050 21.45 -8.20 22.22
N VAL A 1051 22.38 -8.67 21.38
CA VAL A 1051 23.81 -8.36 21.51
C VAL A 1051 24.37 -7.86 20.18
N ALA A 1052 25.07 -6.74 20.23
CA ALA A 1052 25.96 -6.26 19.18
C ALA A 1052 27.20 -5.65 19.84
N SER A 1053 28.22 -6.47 20.04
CA SER A 1053 29.41 -6.12 20.82
C SER A 1053 30.68 -6.63 20.17
N THR A 1054 31.79 -5.94 20.44
CA THR A 1054 33.14 -6.44 20.10
C THR A 1054 33.70 -7.43 21.12
N MET A 1055 33.02 -7.60 22.26
CA MET A 1055 33.44 -8.55 23.29
C MET A 1055 33.22 -9.99 22.85
N ASP A 1056 33.97 -10.91 23.44
CA ASP A 1056 33.81 -12.34 23.21
C ASP A 1056 32.39 -12.81 23.60
N PRO A 1057 31.60 -13.37 22.66
CA PRO A 1057 30.23 -13.80 22.94
C PRO A 1057 30.14 -14.90 23.99
N ILE A 1058 31.15 -15.75 24.16
CA ILE A 1058 31.17 -16.80 25.19
C ILE A 1058 31.16 -16.16 26.58
N SER A 1059 32.01 -15.16 26.78
CA SER A 1059 32.10 -14.39 28.04
C SER A 1059 30.81 -13.62 28.34
N ILE A 1060 30.17 -13.02 27.33
CA ILE A 1060 28.86 -12.38 27.48
C ILE A 1060 27.82 -13.40 27.92
N MET A 1061 27.76 -14.55 27.23
CA MET A 1061 26.74 -15.57 27.48
C MET A 1061 26.88 -16.21 28.86
N ARG A 1062 28.10 -16.40 29.36
CA ARG A 1062 28.35 -16.88 30.73
C ARG A 1062 27.63 -16.06 31.79
N SER A 1063 27.64 -14.74 31.62
CA SER A 1063 27.10 -13.81 32.62
C SER A 1063 25.62 -13.45 32.38
N THR A 1064 25.13 -13.61 31.15
CA THR A 1064 23.78 -13.17 30.76
C THR A 1064 22.77 -14.30 30.70
N LEU A 1065 23.15 -15.52 30.32
CA LEU A 1065 22.26 -16.70 30.29
C LEU A 1065 21.52 -16.97 31.60
N PRO A 1066 22.14 -16.81 32.79
CA PRO A 1066 21.44 -17.03 34.06
C PRO A 1066 20.38 -15.96 34.37
N LEU A 1067 20.45 -14.79 33.71
CA LEU A 1067 19.51 -13.68 33.92
C LEU A 1067 18.25 -13.84 33.05
N LEU A 1068 18.30 -14.67 32.01
CA LEU A 1068 17.20 -14.85 31.07
C LEU A 1068 16.12 -15.79 31.64
N ALA A 1069 14.86 -15.47 31.38
CA ALA A 1069 13.76 -16.36 31.69
C ALA A 1069 13.79 -17.63 30.81
N GLY A 1070 13.18 -18.72 31.29
CA GLY A 1070 13.00 -19.93 30.46
C GLY A 1070 12.22 -19.62 29.19
N GLY A 1071 12.73 -20.07 28.04
CA GLY A 1071 12.14 -19.80 26.73
C GLY A 1071 12.52 -18.44 26.12
N ALA A 1072 13.24 -17.58 26.85
CA ALA A 1072 13.70 -16.30 26.33
C ALA A 1072 14.61 -16.50 25.11
N PRO A 1073 14.37 -15.79 24.00
CA PRO A 1073 15.20 -15.90 22.82
C PRO A 1073 16.46 -15.03 22.95
N VAL A 1074 17.52 -15.50 22.28
CA VAL A 1074 18.84 -14.88 22.24
C VAL A 1074 19.18 -14.56 20.80
N ALA A 1075 19.58 -13.32 20.52
CA ALA A 1075 20.07 -12.87 19.22
C ALA A 1075 21.40 -12.12 19.37
N ILE A 1076 22.46 -12.61 18.71
CA ILE A 1076 23.81 -12.05 18.80
C ILE A 1076 24.33 -11.74 17.40
N TYR A 1077 24.54 -10.46 17.14
CA TYR A 1077 25.14 -9.96 15.91
C TYR A 1077 26.67 -9.88 16.05
N SER A 1078 27.37 -10.27 14.98
CA SER A 1078 28.79 -10.02 14.80
C SER A 1078 29.11 -9.69 13.34
N PRO A 1079 30.02 -8.73 13.06
CA PRO A 1079 30.49 -8.49 11.70
C PRO A 1079 31.18 -9.74 11.10
N THR A 1080 31.85 -10.55 11.95
CA THR A 1080 32.58 -11.76 11.54
C THR A 1080 31.91 -13.03 12.04
N VAL A 1081 31.99 -14.11 11.26
CA VAL A 1081 31.34 -15.40 11.56
C VAL A 1081 32.07 -16.19 12.66
N GLU A 1082 33.39 -16.06 12.74
CA GLU A 1082 34.26 -16.83 13.63
C GLU A 1082 33.80 -16.85 15.10
N PRO A 1083 33.57 -15.70 15.78
CA PRO A 1083 33.13 -15.71 17.18
C PRO A 1083 31.77 -16.38 17.38
N LEU A 1084 30.86 -16.26 16.41
CA LEU A 1084 29.55 -16.91 16.48
C LEU A 1084 29.63 -18.42 16.26
N THR A 1085 30.51 -18.89 15.38
CA THR A 1085 30.74 -20.33 15.20
C THR A 1085 31.38 -20.98 16.41
N LYS A 1086 32.30 -20.29 17.08
CA LYS A 1086 32.88 -20.76 18.36
C LYS A 1086 31.80 -20.87 19.44
N LEU A 1087 30.94 -19.85 19.56
CA LEU A 1087 29.82 -19.89 20.49
C LEU A 1087 28.80 -20.99 20.13
N ALA A 1088 28.48 -21.17 18.85
CA ALA A 1088 27.55 -22.21 18.40
C ALA A 1088 28.07 -23.62 18.71
N ASP A 1089 29.38 -23.84 18.59
CA ASP A 1089 30.00 -25.12 18.96
C ASP A 1089 29.81 -25.45 20.45
N CYS A 1090 29.86 -24.45 21.36
CA CYS A 1090 29.57 -24.64 22.78
C CYS A 1090 28.20 -25.28 23.04
N PHE A 1091 27.23 -25.13 22.13
CA PHE A 1091 25.88 -25.69 22.23
C PHE A 1091 25.59 -26.74 21.16
N SER A 1092 26.62 -27.33 20.57
CA SER A 1092 26.47 -28.37 19.55
C SER A 1092 25.87 -29.66 20.12
N VAL A 1093 25.26 -30.47 19.25
CA VAL A 1093 24.73 -31.79 19.64
C VAL A 1093 25.85 -32.68 20.18
N ALA A 1094 27.05 -32.60 19.58
CA ALA A 1094 28.21 -33.37 20.00
C ALA A 1094 28.67 -33.00 21.42
N ARG A 1095 28.79 -31.69 21.74
CA ARG A 1095 29.15 -31.24 23.08
C ARG A 1095 28.08 -31.56 24.12
N ARG A 1096 26.80 -31.44 23.78
CA ARG A 1096 25.71 -31.89 24.67
C ARG A 1096 25.78 -33.39 24.95
N ALA A 1097 26.04 -34.21 23.94
CA ALA A 1097 26.17 -35.65 24.12
C ALA A 1097 27.40 -36.00 24.99
N ALA A 1098 28.54 -35.36 24.74
CA ALA A 1098 29.74 -35.51 25.56
C ALA A 1098 29.48 -35.08 27.02
N TRP A 1099 28.82 -33.94 27.24
CA TRP A 1099 28.43 -33.47 28.58
C TRP A 1099 27.56 -34.48 29.35
N VAL A 1100 26.62 -35.14 28.68
CA VAL A 1100 25.76 -36.16 29.31
C VAL A 1100 26.51 -37.46 29.60
N MET A 1101 27.52 -37.79 28.79
CA MET A 1101 28.34 -39.01 28.93
C MET A 1101 29.50 -38.82 29.92
N THR A 1102 29.99 -37.59 30.10
CA THR A 1102 31.11 -37.26 30.97
C THR A 1102 30.61 -37.00 32.40
N SER A 1103 30.88 -37.93 33.31
CA SER A 1103 30.82 -37.68 34.75
C SER A 1103 32.11 -36.98 35.20
N SER A 1104 32.21 -35.67 34.94
CA SER A 1104 33.33 -34.87 35.45
C SER A 1104 33.14 -34.62 36.95
N PRO A 1105 34.18 -34.80 37.79
CA PRO A 1105 34.10 -34.56 39.23
C PRO A 1105 33.71 -33.10 39.59
N ASP A 1106 33.90 -32.15 38.67
CA ASP A 1106 33.56 -30.74 38.88
C ASP A 1106 32.06 -30.42 38.75
N ILE A 1107 31.26 -31.34 38.20
CA ILE A 1107 29.83 -31.19 37.91
C ILE A 1107 28.99 -32.05 38.87
N GLU A 1108 29.59 -33.13 39.39
CA GLU A 1108 28.94 -34.10 40.24
C GLU A 1108 28.53 -33.50 41.60
N GLY A 1109 27.23 -33.56 41.92
CA GLY A 1109 26.68 -33.06 43.19
C GLY A 1109 26.24 -31.59 43.22
N LYS A 1110 26.42 -30.83 42.13
CA LYS A 1110 25.91 -29.45 42.02
C LYS A 1110 24.41 -29.41 41.75
N THR A 1111 23.74 -28.44 42.36
CA THR A 1111 22.32 -28.10 42.12
C THR A 1111 22.11 -27.51 40.72
N VAL A 1112 20.85 -27.44 40.26
CA VAL A 1112 20.53 -26.83 38.95
C VAL A 1112 20.95 -25.37 38.93
N GLU A 1113 20.70 -24.61 40.00
CA GLU A 1113 21.09 -23.21 40.10
C GLU A 1113 22.62 -23.01 40.08
N GLU A 1114 23.38 -23.91 40.71
CA GLU A 1114 24.84 -23.91 40.67
C GLU A 1114 25.39 -24.25 39.28
N LEU A 1115 24.71 -25.14 38.54
CA LEU A 1115 25.06 -25.50 37.16
C LEU A 1115 24.67 -24.43 36.14
N GLU A 1116 23.66 -23.60 36.44
CA GLU A 1116 23.30 -22.44 35.63
C GLU A 1116 24.34 -21.31 35.75
N ARG A 1117 24.94 -21.14 36.93
CA ARG A 1117 25.96 -20.11 37.21
C ARG A 1117 27.40 -20.63 37.14
N TRP A 1118 27.59 -21.83 36.58
CA TRP A 1118 28.89 -22.48 36.53
C TRP A 1118 29.87 -21.76 35.60
N GLU A 1119 31.12 -21.59 36.04
CA GLU A 1119 32.13 -20.78 35.33
C GLU A 1119 32.67 -21.44 34.04
N GLY A 1120 32.46 -22.75 33.87
CA GLY A 1120 32.97 -23.50 32.73
C GLY A 1120 34.34 -24.14 32.96
N THR A 1121 34.75 -25.01 32.06
CA THR A 1121 36.11 -25.57 31.93
C THR A 1121 36.65 -25.32 30.52
N GLU A 1122 37.92 -25.65 30.28
CA GLU A 1122 38.51 -25.58 28.92
C GLU A 1122 37.75 -26.49 27.93
N GLU A 1123 37.29 -27.66 28.38
CA GLU A 1123 36.48 -28.58 27.57
C GLU A 1123 35.03 -28.11 27.42
N PHE A 1124 34.45 -27.46 28.44
CA PHE A 1124 33.08 -26.95 28.39
C PHE A 1124 33.02 -25.50 28.88
N PRO A 1125 33.30 -24.51 28.00
CA PRO A 1125 33.35 -23.10 28.39
C PRO A 1125 32.02 -22.52 28.90
N LEU A 1126 30.91 -23.18 28.53
CA LEU A 1126 29.53 -22.91 28.94
C LEU A 1126 28.82 -24.25 29.15
N ASN A 1127 27.78 -24.27 29.99
CA ASN A 1127 26.91 -25.42 30.11
C ASN A 1127 26.09 -25.60 28.80
N PRO A 1128 26.32 -26.68 28.03
CA PRO A 1128 25.76 -26.85 26.69
C PRO A 1128 24.24 -27.13 26.70
N THR A 1129 23.64 -27.34 27.88
CA THR A 1129 22.21 -27.63 28.05
C THR A 1129 21.34 -26.39 28.19
N LEU A 1130 21.93 -25.21 28.42
CA LEU A 1130 21.19 -23.97 28.72
C LEU A 1130 20.63 -23.26 27.48
N LEU A 1131 21.07 -23.64 26.27
CA LEU A 1131 20.63 -23.02 25.02
C LEU A 1131 20.31 -24.07 23.95
N LEU A 1132 19.14 -23.95 23.33
CA LEU A 1132 18.65 -24.86 22.29
C LEU A 1132 18.42 -24.13 20.96
N GLY A 1133 18.39 -24.91 19.87
CA GLY A 1133 18.08 -24.39 18.53
C GLY A 1133 19.11 -23.41 17.98
N VAL A 1134 20.37 -23.50 18.44
CA VAL A 1134 21.42 -22.56 18.05
C VAL A 1134 21.67 -22.61 16.55
N SER A 1135 21.54 -21.46 15.88
CA SER A 1135 21.76 -21.32 14.44
C SER A 1135 22.54 -20.06 14.13
N VAL A 1136 23.45 -20.12 13.15
CA VAL A 1136 24.18 -18.95 12.64
C VAL A 1136 23.73 -18.68 11.21
N GLN A 1137 23.30 -17.46 10.94
CA GLN A 1137 22.67 -17.06 9.68
C GLN A 1137 23.30 -15.76 9.15
N SER A 1138 23.19 -15.54 7.84
CA SER A 1138 23.50 -14.27 7.19
C SER A 1138 22.42 -13.95 6.16
N SER A 1139 22.13 -12.67 5.95
CA SER A 1139 21.02 -12.15 5.13
C SER A 1139 21.34 -12.02 3.63
N ARG A 1140 22.52 -12.47 3.18
CA ARG A 1140 23.03 -12.13 1.83
C ARG A 1140 22.30 -12.89 0.70
N ALA A 1141 21.45 -12.19 -0.05
CA ALA A 1141 21.15 -12.56 -1.44
C ALA A 1141 22.31 -12.10 -2.34
N ARG A 1142 23.11 -13.02 -2.88
CA ARG A 1142 24.24 -12.67 -3.77
C ARG A 1142 23.71 -12.08 -5.08
N ARG A 1143 23.76 -10.75 -5.22
CA ARG A 1143 23.40 -10.06 -6.47
C ARG A 1143 24.41 -10.28 -7.61
N TRP A 1144 25.62 -10.76 -7.31
CA TRP A 1144 26.70 -10.95 -8.28
C TRP A 1144 27.44 -12.27 -8.03
N GLN A 1145 27.45 -13.14 -9.04
CA GLN A 1145 28.42 -14.22 -9.17
C GLN A 1145 29.60 -13.66 -9.96
N VAL A 1146 30.80 -13.65 -9.37
CA VAL A 1146 32.00 -13.17 -10.04
C VAL A 1146 32.38 -14.20 -11.10
N LEU A 1147 32.52 -13.78 -12.37
CA LEU A 1147 33.19 -14.60 -13.37
C LEU A 1147 34.66 -14.78 -12.95
N PRO A 1148 35.25 -16.00 -13.03
CA PRO A 1148 36.64 -16.21 -12.66
C PRO A 1148 37.58 -15.21 -13.35
N GLY A 1149 38.37 -14.47 -12.58
CA GLY A 1149 39.41 -13.57 -13.12
C GLY A 1149 39.10 -12.06 -13.14
N ARG A 1150 37.92 -11.59 -12.70
CA ARG A 1150 37.66 -10.14 -12.55
C ARG A 1150 37.18 -9.77 -11.16
N THR A 1151 38.05 -9.18 -10.34
CA THR A 1151 37.68 -8.59 -9.05
C THR A 1151 36.96 -7.26 -9.26
N HIS A 1152 35.76 -7.11 -8.70
CA HIS A 1152 35.00 -5.86 -8.71
C HIS A 1152 35.67 -4.83 -7.76
N PRO A 1153 35.80 -3.54 -8.14
CA PRO A 1153 36.57 -2.54 -7.38
C PRO A 1153 36.02 -2.19 -5.99
N PHE A 1154 34.82 -2.64 -5.62
CA PHE A 1154 34.29 -2.50 -4.25
C PHE A 1154 34.81 -3.57 -3.27
N MET A 1155 35.57 -4.57 -3.74
CA MET A 1155 36.18 -5.59 -2.87
C MET A 1155 37.49 -5.14 -2.21
N MET A 1156 37.89 -3.86 -2.30
CA MET A 1156 39.19 -3.39 -1.80
C MET A 1156 39.13 -2.15 -0.90
N GLY A 1157 38.03 -1.86 -0.19
CA GLY A 1157 38.17 -0.88 0.92
C GLY A 1157 36.94 -0.23 1.55
N ARG A 1158 35.70 -0.47 1.09
CA ARG A 1158 34.48 0.07 1.75
C ARG A 1158 33.29 -0.89 1.80
N GLY A 1159 33.48 -2.14 1.38
CA GLY A 1159 32.48 -3.20 1.50
C GLY A 1159 32.66 -3.93 2.82
N GLY A 1160 32.05 -3.37 3.87
CA GLY A 1160 32.05 -3.90 5.24
C GLY A 1160 31.54 -5.33 5.34
N ALA A 1161 31.82 -5.94 6.48
CA ALA A 1161 31.69 -7.34 6.79
C ALA A 1161 30.35 -7.98 6.38
N ASP A 1162 30.38 -9.29 6.11
CA ASP A 1162 29.20 -10.04 5.67
C ASP A 1162 28.04 -9.95 6.67
N GLY A 1163 28.35 -9.77 7.96
CA GLY A 1163 27.39 -9.63 9.05
C GLY A 1163 26.65 -10.94 9.30
N PHE A 1164 26.77 -11.45 10.52
CA PHE A 1164 26.24 -12.75 10.92
C PHE A 1164 25.41 -12.59 12.18
N LEU A 1165 24.37 -13.43 12.27
CA LEU A 1165 23.45 -13.45 13.39
C LEU A 1165 23.40 -14.87 13.96
N LEU A 1166 23.66 -15.01 15.26
CA LEU A 1166 23.39 -16.23 16.00
C LEU A 1166 22.06 -16.10 16.72
N THR A 1167 21.22 -17.12 16.63
CA THR A 1167 19.94 -17.20 17.32
C THR A 1167 19.83 -18.47 18.16
N GLY A 1168 19.06 -18.45 19.24
CA GLY A 1168 18.76 -19.62 20.07
C GLY A 1168 17.74 -19.31 21.17
N TRP A 1169 17.30 -20.33 21.91
CA TRP A 1169 16.33 -20.19 23.00
C TRP A 1169 16.88 -20.71 24.32
N ARG A 1170 16.72 -19.94 25.39
CA ARG A 1170 17.08 -20.33 26.76
C ARG A 1170 16.26 -21.55 27.18
N ALA A 1171 16.93 -22.64 27.51
CA ALA A 1171 16.31 -23.87 27.97
C ALA A 1171 16.57 -24.07 29.47
N ILE A 1172 15.55 -24.49 30.21
CA ILE A 1172 15.69 -24.87 31.62
C ILE A 1172 15.94 -26.39 31.67
N PRO A 1173 17.09 -26.85 32.20
CA PRO A 1173 17.35 -28.27 32.36
C PRO A 1173 16.32 -28.93 33.28
N VAL A 1174 15.81 -30.11 32.91
CA VAL A 1174 14.87 -30.89 33.74
C VAL A 1174 15.64 -31.61 34.85
N GLU A 1175 15.12 -31.62 36.08
CA GLU A 1175 15.68 -32.41 37.17
C GLU A 1175 15.56 -33.92 36.90
N GLY A 1176 16.68 -34.63 36.93
CA GLY A 1176 16.76 -36.10 36.82
C GLY A 1176 17.29 -36.64 35.49
N LYS A 1177 17.64 -37.94 35.47
CA LYS A 1177 18.10 -38.64 34.25
C LYS A 1177 16.94 -38.73 33.25
N ILE A 1178 17.11 -38.12 32.07
CA ILE A 1178 16.17 -38.27 30.96
C ILE A 1178 16.31 -39.69 30.38
N GLU A 1179 15.47 -40.62 30.83
CA GLU A 1179 15.31 -41.92 30.16
C GLU A 1179 14.42 -41.76 28.92
N ALA A 1180 14.98 -42.00 27.74
CA ALA A 1180 14.22 -42.04 26.50
C ALA A 1180 13.24 -43.23 26.50
N ARG A 1181 11.98 -43.02 26.91
CA ARG A 1181 10.89 -44.00 26.75
C ARG A 1181 10.39 -44.05 25.30
N GLY A 1182 11.22 -44.54 24.39
CA GLY A 1182 10.82 -44.88 23.02
C GLY A 1182 10.55 -46.37 22.87
N LYS A 1183 9.30 -46.77 22.57
CA LYS A 1183 8.97 -48.14 22.12
C LYS A 1183 9.49 -48.35 20.68
N PHE A 1184 10.76 -48.69 20.52
CA PHE A 1184 11.28 -49.14 19.22
C PHE A 1184 10.91 -50.62 19.00
N LYS A 1185 9.86 -50.88 18.22
CA LYS A 1185 9.67 -52.19 17.58
C LYS A 1185 10.70 -52.32 16.46
N LYS A 1186 11.80 -53.03 16.71
CA LYS A 1186 12.74 -53.48 15.67
C LYS A 1186 11.97 -54.34 14.66
N ARG A 1187 11.83 -53.87 13.43
CA ARG A 1187 11.54 -54.74 12.28
C ARG A 1187 12.86 -55.43 11.93
N LYS A 1188 12.99 -56.71 12.26
CA LYS A 1188 14.05 -57.56 11.71
C LYS A 1188 13.78 -57.69 10.21
N THR A 1189 14.70 -57.21 9.40
CA THR A 1189 14.86 -57.72 8.04
C THR A 1189 15.86 -58.87 8.17
N GLU A 1190 15.43 -60.08 7.84
CA GLU A 1190 16.33 -61.22 7.66
C GLU A 1190 17.17 -61.01 6.39
N VAL A 1191 18.35 -61.66 6.42
CA VAL A 1191 19.53 -61.53 5.55
C VAL A 1191 19.23 -61.52 4.06
#